data_AF-A0A8C6KHB9-F1
#
_entry.id   AF-A0A8C6KHB9-F1
#
_cell.length_a   1.000
_cell.length_b   1.000
_cell.length_c   1.000
_cell.angle_alpha   90.00
_cell.angle_beta   90.00
_cell.angle_gamma   90.00
#
_symmetry.space_group_name_H-M   'P 1'
#
loop_
_entity.id
_entity.type
_entity.pdbx_description
1 polymer ?
#
loop_
_entity_poly.entity_id
_entity_poly.type
_entity_poly.pdbx_seq_one_letter_code
_entity_poly.pdbx_strand_id
1 'polypeptide(L)'
;PECSAFSDIPEEALVKVFTYLTLIPRQPGVKFIIILDRRLDTWASIKTALARIAASFPGNLHLVLVLRPTSFFHRTVTDIGFRFSQDDFMLKMPVVMLSSVTDLLRYIDENQLTSEFGGTLDYCHSDWIVLRTAIESFAVTVKDIAQMLQGFGTEVAETELPDEGKAIEHLLEIHTEKYRKLKDAIRSVSKEGRHLLANLETTGKVDDSQWDVKLDWETVQRLLAQLRDMESAFDGFFEKHHLKLHQHLQLLRYEQSFQEHLMGQEKELSLNVNTLAQAEVALKKLDCLESNSQEVMSRAQIIILHGHQLSAGHHYALALIMQRCNELRHRCDSLSAALKTKHSFLMQTHQLLLCLGQAQTWCDDGAYMLANQLVDKSQSKEGAQVALREIEKFLEVAPSMLSSSLEVLSMEYEAVITMFEKHAAVQQMIQNRQACLRKLADKHVRPVQLVTPRPDNTPRSKSPLFSPKHSTTHTHALCSDGRSHLIEVIHDYQESRSCVSYSLDGDDSPDLLKRHVMRELIETERIYVDELLSVLLGYRAEMDNPVLSGLLPPILRSKRDLLFGNMPEIYNFHSRVFLQDLEGCLEAPETVGACFLERKENFQMYEWYCQNKPRSEALWRQFSDCAFFHECQTKLEHKLGLDSYLLKPVQRLTKYQLLLKELLKYSPDCEGTSELQGALTAMLDLLKSVNDSMHQISITGYEGDICALGRVLMQGSFSVWISHKRGPTRMKELARFKPMQRHFFLYEKALLLCKRREEHGEGNNKTPSYSFKHCLKMTAVGITENVKGDVKKFEVWYSGREEVYVVQVRCLRTVGGDIWLIFRFE
;
A
#
# COMPACT_ATOMS: atom_id res chain seq x y z
N PRO A 1 -9.38 -6.63 74.08
CA PRO A 1 -10.73 -6.21 74.52
C PRO A 1 -11.42 -5.12 73.69
N GLU A 2 -10.75 -4.54 72.69
CA GLU A 2 -11.14 -3.22 72.19
C GLU A 2 -12.32 -3.21 71.21
N CYS A 3 -12.84 -4.36 70.78
CA CYS A 3 -14.04 -4.40 69.95
C CYS A 3 -15.01 -5.51 70.43
N SER A 4 -15.83 -5.17 71.42
CA SER A 4 -16.99 -5.98 71.85
C SER A 4 -17.97 -6.24 70.70
N ALA A 5 -17.95 -5.37 69.67
CA ALA A 5 -18.75 -5.45 68.45
C ALA A 5 -18.12 -6.28 67.32
N PHE A 6 -17.08 -7.09 67.56
CA PHE A 6 -16.50 -7.94 66.50
C PHE A 6 -17.53 -8.88 65.85
N SER A 7 -18.50 -9.35 66.64
CA SER A 7 -19.64 -10.14 66.17
C SER A 7 -20.52 -9.36 65.18
N ASP A 8 -20.50 -8.02 65.22
CA ASP A 8 -21.35 -7.14 64.43
C ASP A 8 -20.69 -6.68 63.12
N ILE A 9 -19.39 -6.95 62.93
CA ILE A 9 -18.69 -6.69 61.67
C ILE A 9 -19.36 -7.54 60.57
N PRO A 10 -19.67 -7.02 59.37
CA PRO A 10 -20.20 -7.84 58.28
C PRO A 10 -19.18 -8.89 57.80
N GLU A 11 -19.62 -10.10 57.46
CA GLU A 11 -18.73 -11.17 57.00
C GLU A 11 -17.94 -10.80 55.74
N GLU A 12 -18.57 -10.12 54.79
CA GLU A 12 -17.89 -9.61 53.59
C GLU A 12 -16.75 -8.63 53.91
N ALA A 13 -16.91 -7.79 54.94
CA ALA A 13 -15.87 -6.86 55.35
C ALA A 13 -14.67 -7.61 55.95
N LEU A 14 -14.93 -8.64 56.76
CA LEU A 14 -13.91 -9.50 57.35
C LEU A 14 -13.11 -10.25 56.27
N VAL A 15 -13.80 -10.83 55.28
CA VAL A 15 -13.18 -11.49 54.12
C VAL A 15 -12.28 -10.53 53.35
N LYS A 16 -12.76 -9.30 53.09
CA LYS A 16 -11.96 -8.28 52.37
C LYS A 16 -10.67 -7.93 53.12
N VAL A 17 -10.75 -7.70 54.43
CA VAL A 17 -9.58 -7.37 55.25
C VAL A 17 -8.59 -8.53 55.30
N PHE A 18 -9.03 -9.75 55.55
CA PHE A 18 -8.13 -10.91 55.55
C PHE A 18 -7.52 -11.17 54.18
N THR A 19 -8.30 -11.04 53.10
CA THR A 19 -7.78 -11.15 51.74
C THR A 19 -6.71 -10.11 51.48
N TYR A 20 -6.96 -8.86 51.84
CA TYR A 20 -5.98 -7.79 51.71
C TYR A 20 -4.68 -8.10 52.47
N LEU A 21 -4.76 -8.42 53.76
CA LEU A 21 -3.60 -8.70 54.61
C LEU A 21 -2.79 -9.92 54.16
N THR A 22 -3.45 -10.91 53.54
CA THR A 22 -2.78 -12.10 53.00
C THR A 22 -2.13 -11.86 51.64
N LEU A 23 -2.54 -10.81 50.91
CA LEU A 23 -1.96 -10.42 49.62
C LEU A 23 -0.77 -9.46 49.77
N ILE A 24 -0.53 -8.90 50.96
CA ILE A 24 0.67 -8.12 51.23
C ILE A 24 1.87 -9.05 51.04
N PRO A 25 2.82 -8.70 50.16
CA PRO A 25 3.94 -9.58 49.82
C PRO A 25 4.68 -10.03 51.08
N ARG A 26 4.83 -11.35 51.26
CA ARG A 26 5.64 -11.98 52.32
C ARG A 26 6.47 -13.09 51.68
N GLN A 27 7.47 -13.63 52.39
CA GLN A 27 8.27 -14.72 51.83
C GLN A 27 7.39 -15.91 51.38
N PRO A 28 7.74 -16.58 50.28
CA PRO A 28 6.98 -17.73 49.81
C PRO A 28 6.97 -18.85 50.86
N GLY A 29 5.78 -19.36 51.21
CA GLY A 29 5.60 -20.44 52.19
C GLY A 29 5.29 -19.99 53.62
N VAL A 30 5.22 -18.69 53.89
CA VAL A 30 4.85 -18.16 55.22
C VAL A 30 3.39 -18.49 55.54
N LYS A 31 3.16 -19.02 56.74
CA LYS A 31 1.82 -19.29 57.29
C LYS A 31 1.45 -18.20 58.30
N PHE A 32 0.15 -17.97 58.50
CA PHE A 32 -0.33 -16.91 59.39
C PHE A 32 -0.52 -17.39 60.82
N ILE A 33 -0.22 -16.54 61.80
CA ILE A 33 -0.63 -16.75 63.20
C ILE A 33 -1.61 -15.62 63.55
N ILE A 34 -2.74 -15.96 64.17
CA ILE A 34 -3.71 -14.96 64.64
C ILE A 34 -3.70 -14.96 66.16
N ILE A 35 -3.51 -13.78 66.76
CA ILE A 35 -3.71 -13.56 68.19
C ILE A 35 -5.13 -13.02 68.38
N LEU A 36 -5.95 -13.74 69.15
CA LEU A 36 -7.31 -13.37 69.49
C LEU A 36 -7.37 -12.94 70.96
N ASP A 37 -7.35 -11.62 71.21
CA ASP A 37 -7.45 -11.08 72.57
C ASP A 37 -8.89 -10.88 73.04
N ARG A 38 -9.36 -11.79 73.89
CA ARG A 38 -10.72 -11.79 74.47
C ARG A 38 -10.71 -11.76 76.00
N ARG A 39 -9.68 -11.15 76.61
CA ARG A 39 -9.52 -11.08 78.07
C ARG A 39 -10.67 -10.41 78.85
N LEU A 40 -11.46 -9.54 78.21
CA LEU A 40 -12.64 -8.89 78.82
C LEU A 40 -13.99 -9.35 78.22
N ASP A 41 -14.00 -10.45 77.48
CA ASP A 41 -15.14 -10.91 76.69
C ASP A 41 -15.81 -12.18 77.27
N THR A 42 -16.90 -12.65 76.64
CA THR A 42 -17.58 -13.91 77.04
C THR A 42 -17.11 -15.12 76.22
N TRP A 43 -17.36 -16.32 76.74
CA TRP A 43 -17.04 -17.57 76.02
C TRP A 43 -17.82 -17.71 74.70
N ALA A 44 -19.06 -17.23 74.65
CA ALA A 44 -19.84 -17.22 73.41
C ALA A 44 -19.19 -16.33 72.34
N SER A 45 -18.65 -15.17 72.73
CA SER A 45 -17.91 -14.25 71.86
C SER A 45 -16.68 -14.93 71.23
N ILE A 46 -15.92 -15.72 72.00
CA ILE A 46 -14.76 -16.48 71.50
C ILE A 46 -15.16 -17.53 70.46
N LYS A 47 -16.20 -18.31 70.73
CA LYS A 47 -16.70 -19.32 69.78
C LYS A 47 -17.13 -18.70 68.46
N THR A 48 -17.90 -17.61 68.52
CA THR A 48 -18.33 -16.87 67.33
C THR A 48 -17.14 -16.33 66.55
N ALA A 49 -16.14 -15.74 67.23
CA ALA A 49 -14.97 -15.21 66.55
C ALA A 49 -14.16 -16.29 65.80
N LEU A 50 -13.94 -17.45 66.42
CA LEU A 50 -13.24 -18.59 65.80
C LEU A 50 -14.01 -19.14 64.59
N ALA A 51 -15.35 -19.26 64.69
CA ALA A 51 -16.22 -19.66 63.58
C ALA A 51 -16.05 -18.75 62.35
N ARG A 52 -16.01 -17.44 62.60
CA ARG A 52 -15.92 -16.43 61.54
C ARG A 52 -14.54 -16.37 60.92
N ILE A 53 -13.47 -16.52 61.70
CA ILE A 53 -12.11 -16.64 61.19
C ILE A 53 -11.99 -17.89 60.30
N ALA A 54 -12.56 -19.03 60.72
CA ALA A 54 -12.59 -20.25 59.94
C ALA A 54 -13.22 -20.08 58.56
N ALA A 55 -14.37 -19.41 58.52
CA ALA A 55 -15.16 -19.22 57.31
C ALA A 55 -14.56 -18.19 56.36
N SER A 56 -13.92 -17.14 56.91
CA SER A 56 -13.51 -15.96 56.13
C SER A 56 -12.02 -15.88 55.79
N PHE A 57 -11.14 -16.67 56.40
CA PHE A 57 -9.69 -16.54 56.19
C PHE A 57 -9.23 -17.23 54.88
N PRO A 58 -8.63 -16.50 53.92
CA PRO A 58 -8.38 -17.02 52.57
C PRO A 58 -7.01 -17.74 52.40
N GLY A 59 -6.17 -17.78 53.43
CA GLY A 59 -4.78 -18.26 53.34
C GLY A 59 -4.45 -19.47 54.25
N ASN A 60 -3.18 -19.88 54.22
CA ASN A 60 -2.66 -20.96 55.08
C ASN A 60 -2.48 -20.48 56.53
N LEU A 61 -3.55 -20.53 57.31
CA LEU A 61 -3.52 -20.24 58.74
C LEU A 61 -2.80 -21.36 59.50
N HIS A 62 -1.73 -21.02 60.21
CA HIS A 62 -0.92 -21.97 60.98
C HIS A 62 -1.56 -22.30 62.32
N LEU A 63 -1.95 -21.26 63.05
CA LEU A 63 -2.26 -21.32 64.48
C LEU A 63 -3.09 -20.11 64.90
N VAL A 64 -4.05 -20.32 65.81
CA VAL A 64 -4.76 -19.23 66.52
C VAL A 64 -4.46 -19.31 68.01
N LEU A 65 -3.90 -18.23 68.56
CA LEU A 65 -3.59 -18.06 69.98
C LEU A 65 -4.69 -17.23 70.64
N VAL A 66 -5.37 -17.76 71.66
CA VAL A 66 -6.50 -17.09 72.32
C VAL A 66 -6.15 -16.68 73.75
N LEU A 67 -6.16 -15.38 74.05
CA LEU A 67 -6.04 -14.87 75.41
C LEU A 67 -7.42 -14.89 76.09
N ARG A 68 -7.59 -15.75 77.10
CA ARG A 68 -8.91 -16.04 77.71
C ARG A 68 -9.34 -15.01 78.77
N PRO A 69 -10.65 -14.91 79.09
CA PRO A 69 -11.15 -13.99 80.12
C PRO A 69 -10.60 -14.28 81.52
N THR A 70 -10.23 -13.23 82.26
CA THR A 70 -9.63 -13.34 83.60
C THR A 70 -10.66 -13.60 84.72
N SER A 71 -11.92 -13.22 84.53
CA SER A 71 -12.98 -13.27 85.55
C SER A 71 -13.52 -14.67 85.90
N PHE A 72 -12.89 -15.74 85.42
CA PHE A 72 -13.31 -17.12 85.66
C PHE A 72 -12.26 -17.90 86.47
N PHE A 73 -12.11 -17.53 87.73
CA PHE A 73 -11.54 -18.41 88.74
C PHE A 73 -12.57 -18.63 89.84
N HIS A 74 -13.33 -19.73 89.71
CA HIS A 74 -13.62 -20.67 90.80
C HIS A 74 -14.54 -21.78 90.25
N ARG A 75 -13.94 -22.78 89.60
CA ARG A 75 -14.16 -24.18 89.96
C ARG A 75 -13.20 -25.07 89.17
N THR A 76 -12.42 -25.81 89.94
CA THR A 76 -11.79 -27.07 89.59
C THR A 76 -12.73 -27.97 88.81
N VAL A 77 -12.56 -27.97 87.50
CA VAL A 77 -12.77 -29.11 86.59
C VAL A 77 -11.59 -29.00 85.62
N THR A 78 -10.44 -29.53 86.01
CA THR A 78 -9.88 -30.78 85.44
C THR A 78 -9.88 -30.79 83.92
N ASP A 79 -8.74 -31.21 83.39
CA ASP A 79 -8.39 -31.54 82.01
C ASP A 79 -9.33 -32.57 81.30
N ILE A 80 -10.64 -32.57 81.56
CA ILE A 80 -11.63 -33.58 81.11
C ILE A 80 -12.96 -32.93 80.67
N GLY A 81 -12.94 -31.75 80.02
CA GLY A 81 -14.20 -31.11 79.60
C GLY A 81 -14.18 -30.24 78.35
N PHE A 82 -13.01 -29.94 77.77
CA PHE A 82 -12.91 -29.19 76.51
C PHE A 82 -11.93 -29.88 75.56
N ARG A 83 -12.18 -31.15 75.27
CA ARG A 83 -12.00 -31.59 73.88
C ARG A 83 -13.03 -30.78 73.11
N PHE A 84 -12.62 -29.67 72.50
CA PHE A 84 -13.30 -29.21 71.30
C PHE A 84 -13.38 -30.47 70.42
N SER A 85 -14.57 -31.04 70.27
CA SER A 85 -14.72 -32.15 69.34
C SER A 85 -14.21 -31.60 68.01
N GLN A 86 -13.34 -32.37 67.35
CA GLN A 86 -12.91 -32.03 65.99
C GLN A 86 -14.09 -31.96 65.02
N ASP A 87 -15.29 -32.34 65.49
CA ASP A 87 -16.54 -32.45 64.75
C ASP A 87 -17.48 -31.23 64.92
N ASP A 88 -17.40 -30.44 66.01
CA ASP A 88 -18.29 -29.26 66.22
C ASP A 88 -17.87 -28.03 65.41
N PHE A 89 -16.63 -28.03 64.90
CA PHE A 89 -16.15 -27.05 63.93
C PHE A 89 -15.44 -27.81 62.81
N MET A 90 -15.82 -27.55 61.57
CA MET A 90 -15.11 -27.98 60.35
C MET A 90 -13.74 -27.27 60.20
N LEU A 91 -13.00 -27.08 61.29
CA LEU A 91 -11.71 -26.40 61.35
C LEU A 91 -10.60 -27.46 61.46
N LYS A 92 -9.85 -27.70 60.38
CA LYS A 92 -8.57 -28.44 60.40
C LYS A 92 -7.43 -27.66 61.10
N MET A 93 -7.73 -26.70 61.97
CA MET A 93 -6.83 -25.64 62.44
C MET A 93 -6.48 -25.80 63.93
N PRO A 94 -5.21 -25.69 64.35
CA PRO A 94 -4.85 -25.71 65.77
C PRO A 94 -5.24 -24.40 66.47
N VAL A 95 -5.89 -24.51 67.63
CA VAL A 95 -6.23 -23.39 68.53
C VAL A 95 -5.58 -23.63 69.88
N VAL A 96 -4.85 -22.64 70.41
CA VAL A 96 -4.19 -22.73 71.72
C VAL A 96 -4.74 -21.65 72.65
N MET A 97 -5.18 -22.07 73.83
CA MET A 97 -5.73 -21.20 74.87
C MET A 97 -4.62 -20.78 75.84
N LEU A 98 -4.42 -19.47 76.00
CA LEU A 98 -3.37 -18.90 76.83
C LEU A 98 -3.95 -18.29 78.13
N SER A 99 -3.23 -18.45 79.23
CA SER A 99 -3.61 -17.96 80.56
C SER A 99 -3.20 -16.51 80.82
N SER A 100 -2.08 -16.09 80.22
CA SER A 100 -1.55 -14.73 80.36
C SER A 100 -0.91 -14.27 79.06
N VAL A 101 -0.68 -12.95 78.97
CA VAL A 101 0.07 -12.33 77.88
C VAL A 101 1.49 -12.87 77.78
N THR A 102 2.13 -13.17 78.92
CA THR A 102 3.48 -13.76 78.96
C THR A 102 3.56 -15.15 78.31
N ASP A 103 2.45 -15.89 78.21
CA ASP A 103 2.44 -17.18 77.51
C ASP A 103 2.60 -17.02 75.99
N LEU A 104 2.34 -15.83 75.41
CA LEU A 104 2.55 -15.54 73.98
C LEU A 104 4.02 -15.66 73.57
N LEU A 105 4.94 -15.30 74.48
CA LEU A 105 6.39 -15.34 74.25
C LEU A 105 6.95 -16.76 74.07
N ARG A 106 6.16 -17.81 74.33
CA ARG A 106 6.52 -19.20 73.99
C ARG A 106 6.33 -19.53 72.51
N TYR A 107 5.59 -18.70 71.79
CA TYR A 107 5.19 -18.94 70.40
C TYR A 107 5.66 -17.83 69.45
N ILE A 108 5.82 -16.61 69.94
CA ILE A 108 6.19 -15.43 69.14
C ILE A 108 7.32 -14.69 69.86
N ASP A 109 8.36 -14.31 69.13
CA ASP A 109 9.48 -13.56 69.67
C ASP A 109 9.05 -12.19 70.20
N GLU A 110 9.73 -11.71 71.24
CA GLU A 110 9.41 -10.44 71.92
C GLU A 110 9.44 -9.24 70.97
N ASN A 111 10.34 -9.24 69.98
CA ASN A 111 10.47 -8.17 68.98
C ASN A 111 9.39 -8.20 67.88
N GLN A 112 8.49 -9.18 67.89
CA GLN A 112 7.36 -9.29 66.94
C GLN A 112 6.00 -9.03 67.60
N LEU A 113 5.98 -8.72 68.91
CA LEU A 113 4.78 -8.40 69.66
C LEU A 113 4.78 -6.92 70.07
N THR A 114 3.61 -6.29 70.01
CA THR A 114 3.42 -4.93 70.51
C THR A 114 3.45 -4.90 72.04
N SER A 115 3.68 -3.71 72.62
CA SER A 115 3.81 -3.52 74.08
C SER A 115 2.57 -3.98 74.87
N GLU A 116 1.37 -3.89 74.28
CA GLU A 116 0.11 -4.39 74.85
C GLU A 116 0.05 -5.92 74.99
N PHE A 117 0.89 -6.63 74.23
CA PHE A 117 1.10 -8.07 74.27
C PHE A 117 2.45 -8.46 74.89
N GLY A 118 3.10 -7.53 75.61
CA GLY A 118 4.33 -7.80 76.35
C GLY A 118 5.58 -7.93 75.47
N GLY A 119 5.57 -7.36 74.26
CA GLY A 119 6.73 -7.31 73.39
C GLY A 119 7.34 -5.91 73.24
N THR A 120 8.32 -5.80 72.35
CA THR A 120 9.14 -4.61 72.08
C THR A 120 8.91 -4.00 70.69
N LEU A 121 7.98 -4.54 69.89
CA LEU A 121 7.66 -4.01 68.56
C LEU A 121 7.00 -2.62 68.68
N ASP A 122 7.69 -1.61 68.14
CA ASP A 122 7.15 -0.27 67.99
C ASP A 122 6.20 -0.22 66.77
N TYR A 123 4.90 -0.23 67.03
CA TYR A 123 3.85 -0.29 66.02
C TYR A 123 2.72 0.70 66.33
N CYS A 124 2.35 1.48 65.32
CA CYS A 124 1.16 2.32 65.34
C CYS A 124 0.28 1.95 64.15
N HIS A 125 -0.95 1.49 64.42
CA HIS A 125 -1.87 1.06 63.37
C HIS A 125 -2.22 2.19 62.40
N SER A 126 -2.44 3.39 62.93
CA SER A 126 -2.74 4.59 62.14
C SER A 126 -1.61 4.94 61.18
N ASP A 127 -0.36 4.91 61.66
CA ASP A 127 0.81 5.24 60.83
C ASP A 127 1.04 4.18 59.75
N TRP A 128 0.84 2.90 60.09
CA TRP A 128 0.89 1.81 59.11
C TRP A 128 -0.14 1.98 58.00
N ILE A 129 -1.40 2.32 58.34
CA ILE A 129 -2.45 2.60 57.34
C ILE A 129 -2.04 3.76 56.45
N VAL A 130 -1.56 4.87 57.02
CA VAL A 130 -1.16 6.07 56.26
C VAL A 130 -0.03 5.73 55.29
N LEU A 131 1.02 5.05 55.75
CA LEU A 131 2.14 4.66 54.91
C LEU A 131 1.71 3.71 53.79
N ARG A 132 0.93 2.69 54.14
CA ARG A 132 0.48 1.67 53.18
C ARG A 132 -0.44 2.27 52.11
N THR A 133 -1.34 3.15 52.51
CA THR A 133 -2.20 3.91 51.59
C THR A 133 -1.37 4.78 50.66
N ALA A 134 -0.29 5.41 51.15
CA ALA A 134 0.60 6.21 50.32
C ALA A 134 1.35 5.36 49.27
N ILE A 135 1.86 4.19 49.65
CA ILE A 135 2.53 3.25 48.72
C ILE A 135 1.56 2.75 47.64
N GLU A 136 0.33 2.39 48.03
CA GLU A 136 -0.67 1.90 47.08
C GLU A 136 -1.19 3.00 46.17
N SER A 137 -1.42 4.19 46.72
CA SER A 137 -1.74 5.39 45.92
C SER A 137 -0.65 5.66 44.89
N PHE A 138 0.62 5.60 45.29
CA PHE A 138 1.76 5.75 44.37
C PHE A 138 1.80 4.65 43.29
N ALA A 139 1.51 3.40 43.64
CA ALA A 139 1.44 2.32 42.66
C ALA A 139 0.31 2.54 41.63
N VAL A 140 -0.83 3.07 42.08
CA VAL A 140 -1.94 3.44 41.19
C VAL A 140 -1.54 4.60 40.27
N THR A 141 -0.91 5.66 40.78
CA THR A 141 -0.49 6.79 39.94
C THR A 141 0.55 6.39 38.89
N VAL A 142 1.51 5.51 39.23
CA VAL A 142 2.46 4.94 38.25
C VAL A 142 1.73 4.15 37.15
N LYS A 143 0.69 3.40 37.52
CA LYS A 143 -0.14 2.66 36.56
C LYS A 143 -0.95 3.60 35.66
N ASP A 144 -1.51 4.68 36.21
CA ASP A 144 -2.27 5.67 35.45
C ASP A 144 -1.38 6.39 34.43
N ILE A 145 -0.14 6.72 34.81
CA ILE A 145 0.89 7.22 33.87
C ILE A 145 1.11 6.22 32.74
N ALA A 146 1.30 4.94 33.05
CA ALA A 146 1.49 3.91 32.02
C ALA A 146 0.32 3.88 31.03
N GLN A 147 -0.93 3.98 31.51
CA GLN A 147 -2.13 4.01 30.68
C GLN A 147 -2.21 5.27 29.81
N MET A 148 -1.89 6.45 30.36
CA MET A 148 -1.85 7.69 29.60
C MET A 148 -0.81 7.65 28.48
N LEU A 149 0.39 7.12 28.74
CA LEU A 149 1.43 6.95 27.73
C LEU A 149 1.00 5.97 26.62
N GLN A 150 0.33 4.87 26.98
CA GLN A 150 -0.23 3.92 26.00
C GLN A 150 -1.35 4.55 25.15
N GLY A 151 -2.23 5.34 25.76
CA GLY A 151 -3.29 6.07 25.06
C GLY A 151 -2.72 7.02 24.00
N PHE A 152 -1.73 7.83 24.39
CA PHE A 152 -1.05 8.73 23.45
C PHE A 152 -0.27 7.97 22.37
N GLY A 153 0.39 6.86 22.71
CA GLY A 153 1.04 5.98 21.74
C GLY A 153 0.08 5.42 20.69
N THR A 154 -1.14 5.06 21.12
CA THR A 154 -2.21 4.57 20.23
C THR A 154 -2.73 5.68 19.33
N GLU A 155 -3.00 6.87 19.88
CA GLU A 155 -3.40 8.05 19.10
C GLU A 155 -2.39 8.33 17.98
N VAL A 156 -1.10 8.37 18.31
CA VAL A 156 -0.01 8.57 17.35
C VAL A 156 0.03 7.47 16.28
N ALA A 157 -0.28 6.23 16.65
CA ALA A 157 -0.25 5.10 15.72
C ALA A 157 -1.45 5.06 14.76
N GLU A 158 -2.62 5.54 15.21
CA GLU A 158 -3.87 5.61 14.45
C GLU A 158 -4.00 6.91 13.64
N THR A 159 -3.18 7.93 13.92
CA THR A 159 -3.17 9.19 13.18
C THR A 159 -2.71 8.97 11.74
N GLU A 160 -3.60 9.24 10.78
CA GLU A 160 -3.25 9.34 9.36
C GLU A 160 -2.46 10.63 9.10
N LEU A 161 -1.47 10.57 8.21
CA LEU A 161 -0.64 11.74 7.87
C LEU A 161 -1.33 12.56 6.77
N PRO A 162 -1.70 13.83 7.03
CA PRO A 162 -2.26 14.70 6.01
C PRO A 162 -1.26 15.05 4.90
N ASP A 163 -1.77 15.28 3.69
CA ASP A 163 -0.98 15.75 2.54
C ASP A 163 -0.73 17.28 2.57
N GLU A 164 -1.30 17.99 3.54
CA GLU A 164 -1.17 19.45 3.70
C GLU A 164 -0.13 19.83 4.76
N GLY A 165 0.84 20.68 4.39
CA GLY A 165 1.93 21.10 5.28
C GLY A 165 1.45 21.78 6.57
N LYS A 166 0.43 22.65 6.50
CA LYS A 166 -0.13 23.34 7.69
C LYS A 166 -0.78 22.38 8.68
N ALA A 167 -1.43 21.32 8.18
CA ALA A 167 -2.05 20.31 9.03
C ALA A 167 -0.97 19.49 9.78
N ILE A 168 0.14 19.19 9.12
CA ILE A 168 1.29 18.53 9.75
C ILE A 168 1.96 19.41 10.81
N GLU A 169 2.11 20.71 10.57
CA GLU A 169 2.62 21.66 11.56
C GLU A 169 1.75 21.69 12.81
N HIS A 170 0.43 21.80 12.64
CA HIS A 170 -0.51 21.77 13.74
C HIS A 170 -0.47 20.44 14.52
N LEU A 171 -0.34 19.31 13.80
CA LEU A 171 -0.20 18.00 14.41
C LEU A 171 1.09 17.88 15.24
N LEU A 172 2.18 18.44 14.75
CA LEU A 172 3.46 18.48 15.44
C LEU A 172 3.37 19.31 16.73
N GLU A 173 2.69 20.46 16.70
CA GLU A 173 2.41 21.27 17.89
C GLU A 173 1.58 20.52 18.93
N ILE A 174 0.44 19.92 18.52
CA ILE A 174 -0.44 19.17 19.43
C ILE A 174 0.31 18.01 20.09
N HIS A 175 1.02 17.21 19.31
CA HIS A 175 1.73 16.04 19.82
C HIS A 175 2.89 16.44 20.75
N THR A 176 3.59 17.53 20.44
CA THR A 176 4.68 18.06 21.28
C THR A 176 4.16 18.58 22.61
N GLU A 177 3.01 19.27 22.60
CA GLU A 177 2.39 19.75 23.83
C GLU A 177 1.87 18.60 24.70
N LYS A 178 1.27 17.56 24.10
CA LYS A 178 0.86 16.35 24.83
C LYS A 178 2.07 15.61 25.43
N TYR A 179 3.14 15.46 24.66
CA TYR A 179 4.40 14.89 25.16
C TYR A 179 4.93 15.66 26.38
N ARG A 180 4.96 17.00 26.29
CA ARG A 180 5.40 17.86 27.40
C ARG A 180 4.55 17.66 28.66
N LYS A 181 3.22 17.65 28.53
CA LYS A 181 2.30 17.39 29.65
C LYS A 181 2.55 16.04 30.31
N LEU A 182 2.75 14.99 29.50
CA LEU A 182 3.05 13.65 30.01
C LEU A 182 4.40 13.59 30.72
N LYS A 183 5.42 14.29 30.21
CA LYS A 183 6.73 14.42 30.88
C LYS A 183 6.63 15.13 32.22
N ASP A 184 5.85 16.21 32.28
CA ASP A 184 5.62 16.93 33.54
C ASP A 184 4.88 16.06 34.57
N ALA A 185 3.91 15.25 34.12
CA ALA A 185 3.22 14.27 34.97
C ALA A 185 4.18 13.19 35.51
N ILE A 186 5.03 12.61 34.65
CA ILE A 186 6.07 11.64 35.05
C ILE A 186 7.03 12.25 36.08
N ARG A 187 7.48 13.50 35.88
CA ARG A 187 8.38 14.20 36.81
C ARG A 187 7.72 14.43 38.16
N SER A 188 6.43 14.79 38.17
CA SER A 188 5.64 14.98 39.38
C SER A 188 5.54 13.68 40.19
N VAL A 189 5.11 12.58 39.55
CA VAL A 189 5.00 11.26 40.19
C VAL A 189 6.37 10.75 40.64
N SER A 190 7.42 10.99 39.87
CA SER A 190 8.80 10.64 40.27
C SER A 190 9.25 11.40 41.53
N LYS A 191 8.81 12.65 41.71
CA LYS A 191 9.10 13.44 42.90
C LYS A 191 8.33 12.89 44.12
N GLU A 192 7.06 12.55 43.94
CA GLU A 192 6.25 11.90 44.97
C GLU A 192 6.87 10.59 45.47
N GLY A 193 7.26 9.70 44.55
CA GLY A 193 7.91 8.43 44.91
C GLY A 193 9.25 8.63 45.62
N ARG A 194 10.06 9.63 45.24
CA ARG A 194 11.30 9.97 45.95
C ARG A 194 11.05 10.49 47.36
N HIS A 195 10.00 11.30 47.57
CA HIS A 195 9.61 11.74 48.91
C HIS A 195 9.16 10.56 49.78
N LEU A 196 8.37 9.64 49.21
CA LEU A 196 7.95 8.43 49.92
C LEU A 196 9.14 7.55 50.32
N LEU A 197 10.14 7.41 49.43
CA LEU A 197 11.38 6.68 49.72
C LEU A 197 12.19 7.34 50.84
N ALA A 198 12.31 8.67 50.83
CA ALA A 198 13.02 9.40 51.88
C ALA A 198 12.35 9.25 53.26
N ASN A 199 11.01 9.22 53.31
CA ASN A 199 10.26 8.98 54.55
C ASN A 199 10.53 7.57 55.12
N LEU A 200 10.62 6.55 54.25
CA LEU A 200 10.98 5.18 54.62
C LEU A 200 12.43 5.06 55.14
N GLU A 201 13.36 5.84 54.58
CA GLU A 201 14.76 5.87 55.02
C GLU A 201 14.94 6.55 56.38
N THR A 202 14.10 7.53 56.72
CA THR A 202 14.12 8.16 58.06
C THR A 202 13.55 7.27 59.16
N THR A 203 12.69 6.31 58.82
CA THR A 203 12.07 5.37 59.77
C THR A 203 12.93 4.13 60.04
N GLY A 204 13.77 3.71 59.08
CA GLY A 204 14.61 2.50 59.17
C GLY A 204 15.97 2.63 59.87
N LYS A 205 16.26 3.71 60.62
CA LYS A 205 17.56 3.89 61.29
C LYS A 205 17.68 3.24 62.68
N VAL A 206 16.67 2.51 63.14
CA VAL A 206 16.66 1.88 64.47
C VAL A 206 16.48 0.37 64.34
N ASP A 207 17.62 -0.33 64.39
CA ASP A 207 17.80 -1.77 64.66
C ASP A 207 17.25 -2.81 63.64
N ASP A 208 17.89 -3.98 63.65
CA ASP A 208 17.86 -5.08 62.66
C ASP A 208 16.49 -5.81 62.51
N SER A 209 15.41 -5.24 63.07
CA SER A 209 14.10 -5.89 63.26
C SER A 209 13.00 -5.44 62.28
N GLN A 210 13.24 -4.48 61.37
CA GLN A 210 12.20 -3.90 60.50
C GLN A 210 12.17 -4.49 59.07
N TRP A 211 11.90 -5.79 58.95
CA TRP A 211 11.73 -6.48 57.66
C TRP A 211 10.67 -5.84 56.74
N ASP A 212 9.55 -5.37 57.31
CA ASP A 212 8.42 -4.82 56.54
C ASP A 212 8.78 -3.47 55.87
N VAL A 213 9.54 -2.60 56.55
CA VAL A 213 9.99 -1.30 56.01
C VAL A 213 10.95 -1.50 54.83
N LYS A 214 11.80 -2.54 54.89
CA LYS A 214 12.71 -2.89 53.79
C LYS A 214 11.94 -3.34 52.54
N LEU A 215 10.90 -4.14 52.69
CA LEU A 215 10.10 -4.64 51.57
C LEU A 215 9.25 -3.53 50.92
N ASP A 216 8.74 -2.61 51.73
CA ASP A 216 8.06 -1.40 51.25
C ASP A 216 9.02 -0.47 50.51
N TRP A 217 10.25 -0.28 51.02
CA TRP A 217 11.32 0.46 50.33
C TRP A 217 11.66 -0.17 48.98
N GLU A 218 11.85 -1.49 48.92
CA GLU A 218 12.11 -2.23 47.68
C GLU A 218 10.94 -2.08 46.68
N THR A 219 9.69 -2.06 47.19
CA THR A 219 8.49 -1.87 46.36
C THR A 219 8.45 -0.49 45.73
N VAL A 220 8.66 0.57 46.52
CA VAL A 220 8.69 1.96 46.03
C VAL A 220 9.86 2.16 45.06
N GLN A 221 11.04 1.62 45.38
CA GLN A 221 12.21 1.70 44.49
C GLN A 221 11.95 1.01 43.14
N ARG A 222 11.31 -0.17 43.16
CA ARG A 222 10.92 -0.90 41.95
C ARG A 222 9.91 -0.11 41.10
N LEU A 223 8.92 0.54 41.73
CA LEU A 223 7.95 1.40 41.04
C LEU A 223 8.62 2.63 40.41
N LEU A 224 9.55 3.28 41.12
CA LEU A 224 10.36 4.37 40.59
C LEU A 224 11.22 3.95 39.39
N ALA A 225 11.86 2.78 39.48
CA ALA A 225 12.63 2.22 38.38
C ALA A 225 11.75 1.97 37.14
N GLN A 226 10.53 1.45 37.33
CA GLN A 226 9.56 1.26 36.25
C GLN A 226 9.14 2.58 35.60
N LEU A 227 8.87 3.60 36.41
CA LEU A 227 8.49 4.93 35.90
C LEU A 227 9.61 5.54 35.03
N ARG A 228 10.87 5.41 35.46
CA ARG A 228 12.04 5.85 34.69
C ARG A 228 12.20 5.07 33.38
N ASP A 229 12.00 3.75 33.41
CA ASP A 229 12.10 2.92 32.22
C ASP A 229 10.97 3.25 31.21
N MET A 230 9.76 3.53 31.69
CA MET A 230 8.65 4.04 30.87
C MET A 230 8.96 5.41 30.26
N GLU A 231 9.54 6.33 31.04
CA GLU A 231 9.99 7.64 30.56
C GLU A 231 11.02 7.51 29.43
N SER A 232 12.06 6.69 29.63
CA SER A 232 13.09 6.48 28.61
C SER A 232 12.53 5.86 27.33
N ALA A 233 11.63 4.87 27.45
CA ALA A 233 10.96 4.28 26.30
C ALA A 233 10.07 5.28 25.57
N PHE A 234 9.38 6.15 26.33
CA PHE A 234 8.52 7.19 25.79
C PHE A 234 9.30 8.25 25.03
N ASP A 235 10.42 8.72 25.58
CA ASP A 235 11.33 9.66 24.91
C ASP A 235 11.84 9.06 23.59
N GLY A 236 12.35 7.83 23.61
CA GLY A 236 12.84 7.17 22.41
C GLY A 236 11.76 6.90 21.35
N PHE A 237 10.52 6.69 21.77
CA PHE A 237 9.37 6.60 20.86
C PHE A 237 9.03 7.96 20.25
N PHE A 238 8.95 9.00 21.09
CA PHE A 238 8.55 10.33 20.67
C PHE A 238 9.58 10.97 19.75
N GLU A 239 10.88 10.84 20.02
CA GLU A 239 11.96 11.33 19.14
C GLU A 239 11.85 10.77 17.72
N LYS A 240 11.57 9.47 17.60
CA LYS A 240 11.38 8.82 16.29
C LYS A 240 10.12 9.32 15.57
N HIS A 241 9.03 9.50 16.32
CA HIS A 241 7.77 10.03 15.77
C HIS A 241 7.92 11.48 15.32
N HIS A 242 8.53 12.32 16.16
CA HIS A 242 8.80 13.72 15.90
C HIS A 242 9.70 13.90 14.67
N LEU A 243 10.79 13.12 14.56
CA LEU A 243 11.64 13.09 13.37
C LEU A 243 10.85 12.71 12.11
N LYS A 244 9.98 11.70 12.20
CA LYS A 244 9.14 11.26 11.07
C LYS A 244 8.21 12.38 10.58
N LEU A 245 7.53 13.08 11.50
CA LEU A 245 6.64 14.20 11.14
C LEU A 245 7.43 15.36 10.52
N HIS A 246 8.59 15.70 11.08
CA HIS A 246 9.46 16.73 10.50
C HIS A 246 9.93 16.38 9.09
N GLN A 247 10.40 15.15 8.87
CA GLN A 247 10.81 14.70 7.54
C GLN A 247 9.63 14.69 6.57
N HIS A 248 8.42 14.34 7.02
CA HIS A 248 7.25 14.41 6.16
C HIS A 248 6.92 15.86 5.76
N LEU A 249 6.98 16.81 6.69
CA LEU A 249 6.84 18.23 6.40
C LEU A 249 7.91 18.76 5.45
N GLN A 250 9.18 18.33 5.63
CA GLN A 250 10.28 18.66 4.73
C GLN A 250 10.00 18.18 3.30
N LEU A 251 9.47 16.95 3.16
CA LEU A 251 9.10 16.41 1.86
C LEU A 251 7.99 17.21 1.19
N LEU A 252 6.90 17.52 1.90
CA LEU A 252 5.79 18.30 1.35
C LEU A 252 6.26 19.68 0.86
N ARG A 253 7.09 20.37 1.65
CA ARG A 253 7.67 21.68 1.26
C ARG A 253 8.61 21.55 0.06
N TYR A 254 9.38 20.47 -0.01
CA TYR A 254 10.26 20.17 -1.14
C TYR A 254 9.45 19.90 -2.42
N GLU A 255 8.39 19.08 -2.34
CA GLU A 255 7.52 18.79 -3.47
C GLU A 255 6.73 20.01 -3.94
N GLN A 256 6.25 20.85 -3.02
CA GLN A 256 5.64 22.13 -3.38
C GLN A 256 6.63 23.02 -4.16
N SER A 257 7.86 23.14 -3.67
CA SER A 257 8.92 23.91 -4.34
C SER A 257 9.24 23.35 -5.73
N PHE A 258 9.18 22.03 -5.89
CA PHE A 258 9.35 21.33 -7.18
C PHE A 258 8.17 21.59 -8.14
N GLN A 259 6.92 21.53 -7.65
CA GLN A 259 5.71 21.73 -8.46
C GLN A 259 5.53 23.17 -8.93
N GLU A 260 5.78 24.16 -8.07
CA GLU A 260 5.74 25.58 -8.45
C GLU A 260 6.72 25.89 -9.60
N HIS A 261 7.78 25.08 -9.75
CA HIS A 261 8.78 25.21 -10.80
C HIS A 261 8.41 24.55 -12.13
N LEU A 262 7.48 23.60 -12.15
CA LEU A 262 6.99 22.97 -13.38
C LEU A 262 6.11 23.92 -14.22
N MET A 263 5.68 25.06 -13.66
CA MET A 263 4.72 25.99 -14.29
C MET A 263 5.38 27.21 -14.95
N GLY A 264 6.63 27.08 -15.41
CA GLY A 264 7.42 28.16 -16.01
C GLY A 264 7.80 27.95 -17.48
N GLN A 265 6.86 28.21 -18.39
CA GLN A 265 7.06 28.48 -19.85
C GLN A 265 7.88 27.47 -20.67
N GLU A 266 7.30 26.31 -20.99
CA GLU A 266 7.52 25.66 -22.30
C GLU A 266 6.59 26.31 -23.34
N LYS A 267 6.76 27.61 -23.60
CA LYS A 267 6.17 28.20 -24.81
C LYS A 267 7.12 27.93 -25.96
N GLU A 268 6.81 26.89 -26.70
CA GLU A 268 7.44 26.56 -27.97
C GLU A 268 7.43 27.80 -28.89
N LEU A 269 8.58 28.44 -29.08
CA LEU A 269 8.72 29.43 -30.15
C LEU A 269 8.82 28.69 -31.47
N SER A 270 7.70 28.54 -32.15
CA SER A 270 7.63 28.33 -33.60
C SER A 270 7.93 29.66 -34.27
N LEU A 271 9.18 29.88 -34.67
CA LEU A 271 9.58 31.08 -35.41
C LEU A 271 9.93 30.67 -36.84
N ASN A 272 8.98 30.80 -37.76
CA ASN A 272 9.26 30.77 -39.19
C ASN A 272 9.85 32.13 -39.58
N VAL A 273 11.14 32.15 -39.90
CA VAL A 273 11.88 33.37 -40.22
C VAL A 273 12.25 33.36 -41.70
N ASN A 274 11.66 34.27 -42.48
CA ASN A 274 11.86 34.33 -43.93
C ASN A 274 12.52 35.64 -44.40
N THR A 275 12.75 36.59 -43.49
CA THR A 275 13.33 37.91 -43.80
C THR A 275 14.36 38.32 -42.74
N LEU A 276 15.31 39.18 -43.12
CA LEU A 276 16.38 39.63 -42.23
C LEU A 276 15.85 40.34 -40.98
N ALA A 277 14.87 41.25 -41.13
CA ALA A 277 14.25 41.95 -40.01
C ALA A 277 13.52 41.00 -39.05
N GLN A 278 12.90 39.93 -39.55
CA GLN A 278 12.29 38.90 -38.70
C GLN A 278 13.34 38.10 -37.94
N ALA A 279 14.51 37.83 -38.53
CA ALA A 279 15.62 37.14 -37.89
C ALA A 279 16.21 37.97 -36.73
N GLU A 280 16.41 39.27 -36.92
CA GLU A 280 16.90 40.18 -35.88
C GLU A 280 15.93 40.30 -34.69
N VAL A 281 14.63 40.41 -34.97
CA VAL A 281 13.60 40.44 -33.91
C VAL A 281 13.52 39.10 -33.17
N ALA A 282 13.65 37.98 -33.89
CA ALA A 282 13.69 36.64 -33.30
C ALA A 282 14.90 36.44 -32.37
N LEU A 283 16.09 36.91 -32.77
CA LEU A 283 17.31 36.85 -31.95
C LEU A 283 17.14 37.65 -30.66
N LYS A 284 16.69 38.91 -30.74
CA LYS A 284 16.43 39.74 -29.54
C LYS A 284 15.42 39.11 -28.58
N LYS A 285 14.40 38.44 -29.12
CA LYS A 285 13.40 37.72 -28.33
C LYS A 285 14.02 36.49 -27.66
N LEU A 286 14.91 35.78 -28.35
CA LEU A 286 15.63 34.64 -27.80
C LEU A 286 16.59 35.05 -26.67
N ASP A 287 17.32 36.15 -26.82
CA ASP A 287 18.20 36.69 -25.76
C ASP A 287 17.40 37.00 -24.48
N CYS A 288 16.21 37.59 -24.64
CA CYS A 288 15.30 37.86 -23.51
C CYS A 288 14.85 36.57 -22.82
N LEU A 289 14.55 35.53 -23.59
CA LEU A 289 14.15 34.22 -23.07
C LEU A 289 15.31 33.49 -22.40
N GLU A 290 16.52 33.59 -22.94
CA GLU A 290 17.72 33.03 -22.33
C GLU A 290 17.97 33.67 -20.96
N SER A 291 17.87 35.00 -20.86
CA SER A 291 17.96 35.73 -19.58
C SER A 291 16.90 35.26 -18.57
N ASN A 292 15.64 35.13 -18.98
CA ASN A 292 14.57 34.65 -18.10
C ASN A 292 14.78 33.17 -17.68
N SER A 293 15.26 32.34 -18.60
CA SER A 293 15.54 30.92 -18.34
C SER A 293 16.68 30.74 -17.32
N GLN A 294 17.65 31.66 -17.30
CA GLN A 294 18.76 31.63 -16.35
C GLN A 294 18.28 31.83 -14.90
N GLU A 295 17.29 32.70 -14.69
CA GLU A 295 16.68 32.88 -13.36
C GLU A 295 15.95 31.61 -12.90
N VAL A 296 15.20 30.97 -13.81
CA VAL A 296 14.49 29.71 -13.56
C VAL A 296 15.50 28.61 -13.23
N MET A 297 16.56 28.42 -14.03
CA MET A 297 17.61 27.44 -13.75
C MET A 297 18.34 27.70 -12.42
N SER A 298 18.58 28.96 -12.07
CA SER A 298 19.20 29.32 -10.78
C SER A 298 18.33 28.91 -9.59
N ARG A 299 17.00 29.08 -9.70
CA ARG A 299 16.05 28.60 -8.68
C ARG A 299 16.00 27.07 -8.62
N ALA A 300 16.03 26.39 -9.76
CA ALA A 300 16.10 24.93 -9.81
C ALA A 300 17.35 24.39 -9.09
N GLN A 301 18.49 25.05 -9.24
CA GLN A 301 19.73 24.70 -8.54
C GLN A 301 19.60 24.81 -7.01
N ILE A 302 18.87 25.82 -6.50
CA ILE A 302 18.58 25.95 -5.07
C ILE A 302 17.76 24.75 -4.58
N ILE A 303 16.73 24.34 -5.34
CA ILE A 303 15.90 23.17 -4.99
C ILE A 303 16.73 21.89 -5.03
N ILE A 304 17.58 21.71 -6.05
CA ILE A 304 18.49 20.56 -6.15
C ILE A 304 19.43 20.52 -4.93
N LEU A 305 20.03 21.66 -4.56
CA LEU A 305 20.90 21.76 -3.39
C LEU A 305 20.16 21.41 -2.10
N HIS A 306 18.94 21.91 -1.91
CA HIS A 306 18.10 21.55 -0.77
C HIS A 306 17.80 20.04 -0.74
N GLY A 307 17.50 19.42 -1.89
CA GLY A 307 17.32 17.97 -1.98
C GLY A 307 18.58 17.17 -1.60
N HIS A 308 19.77 17.64 -1.98
CA HIS A 308 21.04 17.03 -1.55
C HIS A 308 21.28 17.19 -0.04
N GLN A 309 20.94 18.35 0.55
CA GLN A 309 21.02 18.56 1.99
C GLN A 309 20.10 17.61 2.77
N LEU A 310 18.85 17.44 2.32
CA LEU A 310 17.93 16.46 2.90
C LEU A 310 18.49 15.04 2.79
N SER A 311 19.12 14.72 1.67
CA SER A 311 19.72 13.40 1.44
C SER A 311 20.91 13.12 2.35
N ALA A 312 21.79 14.10 2.55
CA ALA A 312 22.89 14.01 3.52
C ALA A 312 22.37 13.86 4.97
N GLY A 313 21.19 14.43 5.26
CA GLY A 313 20.46 14.24 6.51
C GLY A 313 19.79 12.88 6.70
N HIS A 314 20.04 11.90 5.81
CA HIS A 314 19.45 10.55 5.86
C HIS A 314 17.91 10.56 5.86
N HIS A 315 17.32 11.43 5.02
CA HIS A 315 15.87 11.54 4.88
C HIS A 315 15.21 10.22 4.42
N TYR A 316 14.06 9.84 5.00
CA TYR A 316 13.40 8.56 4.67
C TYR A 316 13.01 8.43 3.18
N ALA A 317 12.71 9.55 2.53
CA ALA A 317 12.33 9.63 1.11
C ALA A 317 13.51 9.87 0.15
N LEU A 318 14.70 9.36 0.48
CA LEU A 318 15.94 9.56 -0.29
C LEU A 318 15.76 9.31 -1.80
N ALA A 319 15.18 8.16 -2.17
CA ALA A 319 15.04 7.76 -3.57
C ALA A 319 14.21 8.76 -4.38
N LEU A 320 13.07 9.20 -3.81
CA LEU A 320 12.18 10.17 -4.44
C LEU A 320 12.86 11.54 -4.57
N ILE A 321 13.50 12.04 -3.51
CA ILE A 321 14.20 13.33 -3.54
C ILE A 321 15.32 13.31 -4.59
N MET A 322 16.10 12.23 -4.66
CA MET A 322 17.17 12.09 -5.66
C MET A 322 16.63 11.99 -7.09
N GLN A 323 15.51 11.29 -7.29
CA GLN A 323 14.82 11.26 -8.58
C GLN A 323 14.41 12.67 -9.03
N ARG A 324 13.79 13.47 -8.14
CA ARG A 324 13.39 14.85 -8.45
C ARG A 324 14.58 15.77 -8.71
N CYS A 325 15.67 15.63 -7.95
CA CYS A 325 16.92 16.35 -8.22
C CYS A 325 17.49 16.05 -9.61
N ASN A 326 17.47 14.78 -10.02
CA ASN A 326 17.94 14.36 -11.34
C ASN A 326 17.02 14.85 -12.46
N GLU A 327 15.70 14.83 -12.24
CA GLU A 327 14.70 15.35 -13.18
C GLU A 327 14.91 16.86 -13.43
N LEU A 328 15.05 17.66 -12.37
CA LEU A 328 15.33 19.10 -12.50
C LEU A 328 16.63 19.36 -13.25
N ARG A 329 17.69 18.60 -12.93
CA ARG A 329 18.98 18.74 -13.62
C ARG A 329 18.84 18.47 -15.11
N HIS A 330 18.20 17.37 -15.47
CA HIS A 330 17.97 17.00 -16.86
C HIS A 330 17.13 18.04 -17.61
N ARG A 331 16.08 18.60 -16.98
CA ARG A 331 15.28 19.68 -17.58
C ARG A 331 16.11 20.95 -17.80
N CYS A 332 16.94 21.36 -16.85
CA CYS A 332 17.83 22.50 -17.03
C CYS A 332 18.82 22.27 -18.17
N ASP A 333 19.43 21.08 -18.25
CA ASP A 333 20.37 20.73 -19.30
C ASP A 333 19.71 20.73 -20.69
N SER A 334 18.51 20.12 -20.80
CA SER A 334 17.73 20.07 -22.03
C SER A 334 17.27 21.46 -22.49
N LEU A 335 16.82 22.32 -21.59
CA LEU A 335 16.45 23.69 -21.90
C LEU A 335 17.66 24.50 -22.40
N SER A 336 18.79 24.40 -21.70
CA SER A 336 20.03 25.07 -22.10
C SER A 336 20.51 24.61 -23.48
N ALA A 337 20.47 23.29 -23.75
CA ALA A 337 20.82 22.74 -25.05
C ALA A 337 19.86 23.24 -26.15
N ALA A 338 18.55 23.19 -25.92
CA ALA A 338 17.54 23.65 -26.88
C ALA A 338 17.70 25.15 -27.22
N LEU A 339 17.94 26.01 -26.22
CA LEU A 339 18.19 27.43 -26.43
C LEU A 339 19.46 27.67 -27.24
N LYS A 340 20.56 26.98 -26.92
CA LYS A 340 21.83 27.06 -27.67
C LYS A 340 21.67 26.62 -29.12
N THR A 341 20.95 25.53 -29.37
CA THR A 341 20.67 25.03 -30.72
C THR A 341 19.83 26.03 -31.51
N LYS A 342 18.76 26.58 -30.92
CA LYS A 342 17.93 27.60 -31.58
C LYS A 342 18.70 28.90 -31.83
N HIS A 343 19.54 29.34 -30.90
CA HIS A 343 20.39 30.52 -31.08
C HIS A 343 21.36 30.31 -32.24
N SER A 344 22.04 29.16 -32.29
CA SER A 344 22.97 28.81 -33.37
C SER A 344 22.27 28.75 -34.72
N PHE A 345 21.09 28.13 -34.81
CA PHE A 345 20.29 28.05 -36.02
C PHE A 345 19.81 29.42 -36.52
N LEU A 346 19.30 30.27 -35.63
CA LEU A 346 18.85 31.62 -35.99
C LEU A 346 20.02 32.51 -36.43
N MET A 347 21.18 32.38 -35.77
CA MET A 347 22.40 33.09 -36.17
C MET A 347 22.88 32.68 -37.57
N GLN A 348 22.86 31.37 -37.88
CA GLN A 348 23.18 30.85 -39.21
C GLN A 348 22.18 31.34 -40.25
N THR A 349 20.88 31.30 -39.94
CA THR A 349 19.81 31.80 -40.81
C THR A 349 19.94 33.30 -41.08
N HIS A 350 20.23 34.09 -40.05
CA HIS A 350 20.50 35.52 -40.17
C HIS A 350 21.70 35.79 -41.08
N GLN A 351 22.81 35.08 -40.89
CA GLN A 351 23.99 35.20 -41.74
C GLN A 351 23.71 34.82 -43.20
N LEU A 352 22.94 33.75 -43.43
CA LEU A 352 22.52 33.32 -44.76
C LEU A 352 21.65 34.39 -45.44
N LEU A 353 20.64 34.91 -44.75
CA LEU A 353 19.76 35.97 -45.27
C LEU A 353 20.53 37.25 -45.60
N LEU A 354 21.53 37.61 -44.79
CA LEU A 354 22.43 38.73 -45.06
C LEU A 354 23.23 38.49 -46.35
N CYS A 355 23.82 37.30 -46.51
CA CYS A 355 24.59 36.93 -47.70
C CYS A 355 23.71 36.87 -48.96
N LEU A 356 22.49 36.32 -48.86
CA LEU A 356 21.53 36.31 -49.97
C LEU A 356 21.14 37.74 -50.38
N GLY A 357 20.93 38.63 -49.42
CA GLY A 357 20.69 40.05 -49.68
C GLY A 357 21.85 40.69 -50.45
N GLN A 358 23.09 40.46 -50.01
CA GLN A 358 24.30 40.98 -50.69
C GLN A 358 24.49 40.39 -52.10
N ALA A 359 24.23 39.09 -52.27
CA ALA A 359 24.32 38.41 -53.57
C ALA A 359 23.24 38.90 -54.55
N GLN A 360 22.01 39.12 -54.06
CA GLN A 360 20.93 39.71 -54.84
C GLN A 360 21.30 41.11 -55.32
N THR A 361 21.80 41.98 -54.43
CA THR A 361 22.26 43.33 -54.82
C THR A 361 23.37 43.27 -55.87
N TRP A 362 24.33 42.35 -55.71
CA TRP A 362 25.39 42.17 -56.71
C TRP A 362 24.84 41.70 -58.06
N CYS A 363 23.90 40.75 -58.08
CA CYS A 363 23.28 40.30 -59.33
C CYS A 363 22.49 41.41 -60.02
N ASP A 364 21.76 42.22 -59.25
CA ASP A 364 20.99 43.36 -59.76
C ASP A 364 21.93 44.45 -60.33
N ASP A 365 23.01 44.78 -59.61
CA ASP A 365 24.03 45.72 -60.06
C ASP A 365 24.76 45.23 -61.32
N GLY A 366 25.06 43.92 -61.41
CA GLY A 366 25.70 43.30 -62.57
C GLY A 366 24.80 43.32 -63.80
N ALA A 367 23.52 42.98 -63.63
CA ALA A 367 22.53 43.08 -64.70
C ALA A 367 22.34 44.53 -65.16
N TYR A 368 22.28 45.48 -64.22
CA TYR A 368 22.17 46.91 -64.50
C TYR A 368 23.41 47.46 -65.23
N MET A 369 24.62 47.08 -64.79
CA MET A 369 25.88 47.43 -65.45
C MET A 369 25.88 46.93 -66.90
N LEU A 370 25.55 45.65 -67.12
CA LEU A 370 25.51 45.07 -68.48
C LEU A 370 24.47 45.75 -69.37
N ALA A 371 23.28 46.07 -68.83
CA ALA A 371 22.23 46.77 -69.57
C ALA A 371 22.64 48.20 -69.96
N ASN A 372 23.42 48.88 -69.11
CA ASN A 372 23.88 50.25 -69.36
C ASN A 372 25.16 50.33 -70.20
N GLN A 373 25.77 49.21 -70.57
CA GLN A 373 26.85 49.20 -71.56
C GLN A 373 26.30 49.53 -72.95
N LEU A 374 26.36 50.81 -73.32
CA LEU A 374 25.90 51.31 -74.61
C LEU A 374 26.55 50.53 -75.77
N VAL A 375 25.70 49.87 -76.58
CA VAL A 375 26.12 49.01 -77.69
C VAL A 375 26.91 49.80 -78.75
N ASP A 376 26.56 51.06 -78.98
CA ASP A 376 27.20 51.90 -80.01
C ASP A 376 28.62 52.32 -79.64
N LYS A 377 28.89 52.55 -78.34
CA LYS A 377 30.22 52.92 -77.84
C LYS A 377 31.16 51.73 -77.67
N SER A 378 30.66 50.50 -77.74
CA SER A 378 31.42 49.26 -77.54
C SER A 378 31.76 48.52 -78.85
N GLN A 379 31.51 49.14 -80.01
CA GLN A 379 31.90 48.63 -81.33
C GLN A 379 33.30 49.09 -81.77
N SER A 380 33.89 50.09 -81.11
CA SER A 380 35.29 50.49 -81.32
C SER A 380 36.23 49.67 -80.43
N LYS A 381 37.50 49.53 -80.87
CA LYS A 381 38.51 48.75 -80.12
C LYS A 381 38.75 49.34 -78.72
N GLU A 382 38.86 50.66 -78.62
CA GLU A 382 39.04 51.38 -77.36
C GLU A 382 37.81 51.28 -76.46
N GLY A 383 36.61 51.35 -77.05
CA GLY A 383 35.35 51.20 -76.33
C GLY A 383 35.12 49.79 -75.78
N ALA A 384 35.53 48.76 -76.53
CA ALA A 384 35.50 47.37 -76.08
C ALA A 384 36.49 47.13 -74.92
N GLN A 385 37.67 47.76 -74.94
CA GLN A 385 38.65 47.66 -73.84
C GLN A 385 38.21 48.38 -72.56
N VAL A 386 37.50 49.51 -72.67
CA VAL A 386 36.93 50.20 -71.49
C VAL A 386 35.81 49.36 -70.86
N ALA A 387 34.90 48.83 -71.68
CA ALA A 387 33.82 47.95 -71.20
C ALA A 387 34.34 46.64 -70.58
N LEU A 388 35.47 46.12 -71.07
CA LEU A 388 36.15 44.97 -70.45
C LEU A 388 36.73 45.32 -69.07
N ARG A 389 37.42 46.46 -68.93
CA ARG A 389 37.97 46.91 -67.63
C ARG A 389 36.89 47.18 -66.59
N GLU A 390 35.74 47.69 -67.01
CA GLU A 390 34.58 47.90 -66.13
C GLU A 390 34.02 46.58 -65.60
N ILE A 391 33.91 45.57 -66.46
CA ILE A 391 33.52 44.21 -66.06
C ILE A 391 34.58 43.58 -65.12
N GLU A 392 35.87 43.72 -65.43
CA GLU A 392 36.95 43.18 -64.60
C GLU A 392 36.92 43.80 -63.20
N LYS A 393 36.77 45.12 -63.10
CA LYS A 393 36.63 45.84 -61.82
C LYS A 393 35.37 45.43 -61.05
N PHE A 394 34.26 45.17 -61.73
CA PHE A 394 33.02 44.68 -61.10
C PHE A 394 33.19 43.27 -60.52
N LEU A 395 33.94 42.40 -61.21
CA LEU A 395 34.24 41.04 -60.76
C LEU A 395 35.19 41.01 -59.56
N GLU A 396 36.06 42.01 -59.39
CA GLU A 396 36.91 42.15 -58.18
C GLU A 396 36.10 42.42 -56.90
N VAL A 397 34.90 42.98 -57.02
CA VAL A 397 33.99 43.30 -55.90
C VAL A 397 32.99 42.17 -55.61
N ALA A 398 33.13 41.02 -56.29
CA ALA A 398 32.23 39.89 -56.08
C ALA A 398 32.28 39.38 -54.63
N PRO A 399 31.12 39.08 -53.99
CA PRO A 399 31.09 38.54 -52.63
C PRO A 399 31.90 37.25 -52.54
N SER A 400 32.96 37.26 -51.73
CA SER A 400 33.93 36.16 -51.57
C SER A 400 33.35 34.86 -51.00
N MET A 401 32.08 34.87 -50.57
CA MET A 401 31.39 33.76 -49.91
C MET A 401 30.58 32.87 -50.87
N LEU A 402 30.41 33.27 -52.13
CA LEU A 402 29.60 32.54 -53.13
C LEU A 402 30.28 31.26 -53.66
N SER A 403 31.56 31.05 -53.35
CA SER A 403 32.36 29.96 -53.91
C SER A 403 32.68 28.81 -52.93
N SER A 404 32.41 28.94 -51.63
CA SER A 404 32.81 27.90 -50.65
C SER A 404 31.81 27.60 -49.53
N SER A 405 30.85 28.48 -49.24
CA SER A 405 30.00 28.36 -48.04
C SER A 405 28.57 27.86 -48.32
N LEU A 406 28.10 27.97 -49.58
CA LEU A 406 26.68 27.88 -49.91
C LEU A 406 26.22 26.51 -50.47
N GLU A 407 27.14 25.58 -50.71
CA GLU A 407 26.82 24.21 -51.17
C GLU A 407 26.20 23.35 -50.05
N VAL A 408 26.50 23.65 -48.77
CA VAL A 408 25.97 22.88 -47.63
C VAL A 408 24.53 23.28 -47.26
N LEU A 409 24.08 24.47 -47.67
CA LEU A 409 22.78 25.06 -47.28
C LEU A 409 21.70 24.97 -48.38
N SER A 410 22.02 24.41 -49.55
CA SER A 410 21.10 24.37 -50.71
C SER A 410 19.93 23.39 -50.56
N MET A 411 19.96 22.50 -49.55
CA MET A 411 18.96 21.44 -49.37
C MET A 411 17.70 21.88 -48.59
N GLU A 412 17.72 23.03 -47.91
CA GLU A 412 16.63 23.40 -46.99
C GLU A 412 15.84 24.67 -47.37
N TYR A 413 16.32 25.47 -48.33
CA TYR A 413 15.70 26.76 -48.67
C TYR A 413 15.59 26.98 -50.19
N GLU A 414 14.36 26.94 -50.72
CA GLU A 414 14.03 27.26 -52.13
C GLU A 414 14.53 28.64 -52.59
N ALA A 415 14.54 29.62 -51.70
CA ALA A 415 15.07 30.95 -51.97
C ALA A 415 16.57 30.95 -52.32
N VAL A 416 17.35 29.98 -51.79
CA VAL A 416 18.76 29.82 -52.12
C VAL A 416 18.92 29.29 -53.54
N ILE A 417 18.07 28.33 -53.96
CA ILE A 417 18.10 27.70 -55.28
C ILE A 417 17.80 28.73 -56.38
N THR A 418 16.73 29.50 -56.23
CA THR A 418 16.38 30.57 -57.19
C THR A 418 17.49 31.63 -57.31
N MET A 419 18.20 31.90 -56.21
CA MET A 419 19.35 32.81 -56.24
C MET A 419 20.56 32.23 -56.96
N PHE A 420 20.81 30.93 -56.86
CA PHE A 420 21.86 30.25 -57.64
C PHE A 420 21.60 30.34 -59.14
N GLU A 421 20.35 30.12 -59.58
CA GLU A 421 19.98 30.25 -60.98
C GLU A 421 20.18 31.68 -61.49
N LYS A 422 19.77 32.68 -60.70
CA LYS A 422 19.96 34.08 -61.04
C LYS A 422 21.43 34.48 -61.12
N HIS A 423 22.24 34.06 -60.14
CA HIS A 423 23.68 34.30 -60.16
C HIS A 423 24.36 33.66 -61.38
N ALA A 424 24.04 32.39 -61.67
CA ALA A 424 24.58 31.68 -62.83
C ALA A 424 24.18 32.37 -64.16
N ALA A 425 22.93 32.83 -64.28
CA ALA A 425 22.47 33.56 -65.45
C ALA A 425 23.22 34.88 -65.66
N VAL A 426 23.39 35.69 -64.61
CA VAL A 426 24.15 36.96 -64.68
C VAL A 426 25.62 36.67 -65.00
N GLN A 427 26.23 35.67 -64.39
CA GLN A 427 27.61 35.28 -64.67
C GLN A 427 27.79 34.79 -66.12
N GLN A 428 26.84 34.04 -66.67
CA GLN A 428 26.84 33.63 -68.07
C GLN A 428 26.67 34.83 -69.01
N MET A 429 25.82 35.79 -68.68
CA MET A 429 25.68 37.04 -69.43
C MET A 429 27.00 37.84 -69.43
N ILE A 430 27.68 37.93 -68.29
CA ILE A 430 29.00 38.57 -68.17
C ILE A 430 30.02 37.83 -69.05
N GLN A 431 30.09 36.50 -68.99
CA GLN A 431 31.03 35.70 -69.79
C GLN A 431 30.79 35.83 -71.30
N ASN A 432 29.53 35.76 -71.73
CA ASN A 432 29.15 35.95 -73.13
C ASN A 432 29.51 37.35 -73.62
N ARG A 433 29.30 38.36 -72.76
CA ARG A 433 29.66 39.74 -73.07
C ARG A 433 31.18 39.93 -73.16
N GLN A 434 31.96 39.39 -72.21
CA GLN A 434 33.42 39.39 -72.26
C GLN A 434 33.95 38.71 -73.53
N ALA A 435 33.40 37.54 -73.91
CA ALA A 435 33.81 36.82 -75.11
C ALA A 435 33.54 37.62 -76.39
N CYS A 436 32.41 38.34 -76.45
CA CYS A 436 32.09 39.23 -77.55
C CYS A 436 33.04 40.44 -77.63
N LEU A 437 33.28 41.11 -76.49
CA LEU A 437 34.15 42.28 -76.41
C LEU A 437 35.62 41.94 -76.72
N ARG A 438 36.13 40.77 -76.27
CA ARG A 438 37.47 40.28 -76.62
C ARG A 438 37.62 40.05 -78.13
N LYS A 439 36.62 39.44 -78.77
CA LYS A 439 36.60 39.24 -80.24
C LYS A 439 36.56 40.56 -81.02
N LEU A 440 35.90 41.59 -80.49
CA LEU A 440 35.87 42.93 -81.09
C LEU A 440 37.19 43.69 -80.88
N ALA A 441 37.85 43.50 -79.74
CA ALA A 441 39.16 44.09 -79.46
C ALA A 441 40.30 43.48 -80.31
N ASP A 442 40.15 42.23 -80.76
CA ASP A 442 41.15 41.45 -81.51
C ASP A 442 41.02 41.51 -83.06
N LYS A 443 40.08 42.28 -83.62
CA LYS A 443 39.90 42.34 -85.09
C LYS A 443 41.09 43.02 -85.80
N HIS A 444 41.91 42.23 -86.52
CA HIS A 444 42.82 42.72 -87.57
C HIS A 444 42.07 42.99 -88.89
N VAL A 445 42.26 44.17 -89.48
CA VAL A 445 41.69 44.58 -90.78
C VAL A 445 42.67 44.27 -91.92
N ARG A 446 42.21 43.59 -92.99
CA ARG A 446 42.84 43.57 -94.33
C ARG A 446 41.80 43.43 -95.48
N PRO A 447 42.13 43.85 -96.73
CA PRO A 447 41.20 44.47 -97.68
C PRO A 447 40.63 43.59 -98.81
N VAL A 448 39.68 44.21 -99.52
CA VAL A 448 38.71 43.78 -100.55
C VAL A 448 39.29 43.19 -101.85
N GLN A 449 38.59 42.22 -102.47
CA GLN A 449 38.49 42.15 -103.95
C GLN A 449 37.13 41.62 -104.47
N LEU A 450 36.71 42.24 -105.57
CA LEU A 450 35.43 42.21 -106.28
C LEU A 450 35.36 41.10 -107.36
N VAL A 451 34.17 40.55 -107.63
CA VAL A 451 33.47 40.40 -108.94
C VAL A 451 32.51 39.17 -108.97
N THR A 452 31.26 39.51 -109.27
CA THR A 452 29.99 38.81 -109.59
C THR A 452 29.98 38.16 -111.00
N PRO A 453 28.89 37.60 -111.61
CA PRO A 453 27.47 37.48 -111.20
C PRO A 453 26.68 36.16 -111.52
N ARG A 454 25.55 35.99 -110.78
CA ARG A 454 24.17 35.56 -111.21
C ARG A 454 23.82 34.07 -111.45
N PRO A 455 22.50 33.68 -111.45
CA PRO A 455 21.32 34.19 -110.68
C PRO A 455 20.37 33.07 -110.15
N ASP A 456 19.80 33.18 -108.95
CA ASP A 456 18.43 33.65 -108.58
C ASP A 456 17.27 32.62 -108.69
N ASN A 457 16.74 32.13 -107.55
CA ASN A 457 15.54 32.71 -106.88
C ASN A 457 14.87 31.78 -105.83
N THR A 458 14.66 32.37 -104.66
CA THR A 458 13.79 32.08 -103.49
C THR A 458 12.27 32.09 -103.83
N PRO A 459 11.25 31.81 -102.94
CA PRO A 459 11.25 32.12 -101.50
C PRO A 459 10.31 31.36 -100.47
N ARG A 460 10.64 31.59 -99.18
CA ARG A 460 9.79 31.93 -98.00
C ARG A 460 8.77 30.96 -97.34
N SER A 461 9.00 30.81 -96.01
CA SER A 461 8.17 31.23 -94.84
C SER A 461 7.26 30.24 -94.06
N LYS A 462 7.52 30.24 -92.73
CA LYS A 462 6.64 30.19 -91.53
C LYS A 462 5.73 28.95 -91.25
N SER A 463 6.01 28.28 -90.10
CA SER A 463 5.13 27.83 -88.97
C SER A 463 3.70 27.27 -89.21
N PRO A 464 2.99 26.62 -88.24
CA PRO A 464 3.36 25.72 -87.11
C PRO A 464 2.34 24.53 -86.87
N LEU A 465 2.47 23.86 -85.70
CA LEU A 465 1.42 23.23 -84.84
C LEU A 465 0.77 21.84 -85.14
N PHE A 466 0.75 21.05 -84.05
CA PHE A 466 -0.19 20.00 -83.56
C PHE A 466 -0.28 18.56 -84.16
N SER A 467 -0.01 17.58 -83.26
CA SER A 467 -0.65 16.28 -82.96
C SER A 467 -0.84 15.18 -84.04
N PRO A 468 -0.65 13.90 -83.67
CA PRO A 468 -1.78 12.94 -83.57
C PRO A 468 -1.64 11.93 -82.39
N LYS A 469 -2.67 11.66 -81.58
CA LYS A 469 -3.82 10.71 -81.72
C LYS A 469 -3.54 9.20 -81.52
N HIS A 470 -4.21 8.68 -80.48
CA HIS A 470 -4.93 7.40 -80.30
C HIS A 470 -4.21 6.04 -80.35
N SER A 471 -4.42 5.22 -79.30
CA SER A 471 -5.32 4.02 -79.28
C SER A 471 -5.03 3.15 -78.03
N THR A 472 -5.92 3.09 -77.02
CA THR A 472 -6.95 2.07 -76.67
C THR A 472 -6.47 0.71 -76.09
N THR A 473 -6.85 0.51 -74.81
CA THR A 473 -7.35 -0.69 -74.08
C THR A 473 -6.47 -1.94 -73.88
N HIS A 474 -6.28 -2.37 -72.61
CA HIS A 474 -7.02 -3.49 -71.99
C HIS A 474 -6.77 -3.64 -70.46
N THR A 475 -7.82 -4.16 -69.84
CA THR A 475 -8.22 -4.53 -68.46
C THR A 475 -7.23 -5.30 -67.56
N HIS A 476 -7.20 -5.02 -66.23
CA HIS A 476 -7.66 -5.91 -65.13
C HIS A 476 -7.20 -5.48 -63.70
N ALA A 477 -8.20 -5.37 -62.80
CA ALA A 477 -8.29 -5.92 -61.43
C ALA A 477 -7.50 -5.36 -60.20
N LEU A 478 -8.31 -4.96 -59.20
CA LEU A 478 -8.28 -5.24 -57.74
C LEU A 478 -7.61 -4.30 -56.71
N CYS A 479 -8.43 -4.03 -55.67
CA CYS A 479 -8.19 -3.66 -54.24
C CYS A 479 -7.50 -2.32 -53.92
N SER A 480 -8.14 -1.36 -53.22
CA SER A 480 -8.72 -1.29 -51.86
C SER A 480 -7.71 -0.82 -50.80
N ASP A 481 -7.97 0.42 -50.37
CA ASP A 481 -7.84 1.11 -49.07
C ASP A 481 -6.76 0.75 -48.02
N GLY A 482 -6.32 1.80 -47.31
CA GLY A 482 -5.50 1.68 -46.11
C GLY A 482 -4.86 2.99 -45.65
N ARG A 483 -5.57 3.77 -44.83
CA ARG A 483 -4.93 4.63 -43.81
C ARG A 483 -5.57 4.43 -42.44
N SER A 484 -4.68 4.06 -41.53
CA SER A 484 -4.76 3.84 -40.10
C SER A 484 -4.96 5.12 -39.29
N HIS A 485 -5.77 5.07 -38.24
CA HIS A 485 -5.64 5.90 -37.05
C HIS A 485 -5.85 5.07 -35.77
N LEU A 486 -4.91 5.25 -34.83
CA LEU A 486 -4.96 4.82 -33.43
C LEU A 486 -6.06 5.59 -32.67
N ILE A 487 -6.75 4.90 -31.75
CA ILE A 487 -7.43 5.52 -30.59
C ILE A 487 -7.20 4.67 -29.34
N GLU A 488 -7.01 5.39 -28.24
CA GLU A 488 -6.69 5.03 -26.87
C GLU A 488 -7.65 4.05 -26.19
N VAL A 489 -7.08 3.25 -25.29
CA VAL A 489 -7.76 2.30 -24.40
C VAL A 489 -8.20 3.02 -23.13
N ILE A 490 -9.52 3.18 -22.96
CA ILE A 490 -10.16 3.46 -21.66
C ILE A 490 -11.11 2.28 -21.39
N HIS A 491 -10.78 1.48 -20.38
CA HIS A 491 -11.64 0.41 -19.88
C HIS A 491 -12.63 0.99 -18.86
N ASP A 492 -13.82 1.36 -19.33
CA ASP A 492 -15.03 1.41 -18.48
C ASP A 492 -15.85 0.15 -18.77
N TYR A 493 -15.88 -0.76 -17.80
CA TYR A 493 -16.71 -1.96 -17.85
C TYR A 493 -18.16 -1.57 -17.52
N GLN A 494 -18.84 -0.99 -18.50
CA GLN A 494 -20.27 -0.80 -18.45
C GLN A 494 -20.93 -2.16 -18.67
N GLU A 495 -21.66 -2.64 -17.66
CA GLU A 495 -22.50 -3.84 -17.74
C GLU A 495 -23.38 -3.78 -18.99
N SER A 496 -23.03 -4.56 -20.01
CA SER A 496 -24.03 -5.02 -20.97
C SER A 496 -24.92 -6.00 -20.22
N ARG A 497 -25.99 -5.47 -19.62
CA ARG A 497 -27.19 -6.23 -19.35
C ARG A 497 -27.74 -6.71 -20.69
N SER A 498 -27.23 -7.81 -21.22
CA SER A 498 -28.00 -8.68 -22.11
C SER A 498 -28.95 -9.52 -21.25
N CYS A 499 -29.80 -8.84 -20.48
CA CYS A 499 -31.08 -9.41 -20.14
C CYS A 499 -31.93 -9.13 -21.37
N VAL A 500 -32.29 -10.19 -22.10
CA VAL A 500 -33.41 -10.11 -23.03
C VAL A 500 -34.63 -9.91 -22.13
N SER A 501 -34.94 -8.66 -21.77
CA SER A 501 -36.17 -8.33 -21.09
C SER A 501 -37.28 -8.48 -22.13
N TYR A 502 -37.90 -9.66 -22.18
CA TYR A 502 -39.28 -9.73 -22.61
C TYR A 502 -40.10 -8.97 -21.56
N SER A 503 -40.38 -7.71 -21.85
CA SER A 503 -41.45 -6.98 -21.18
C SER A 503 -42.76 -7.69 -21.54
N LEU A 504 -43.23 -8.57 -20.66
CA LEU A 504 -44.57 -9.13 -20.72
C LEU A 504 -45.31 -8.64 -19.47
N ASP A 505 -46.09 -7.58 -19.67
CA ASP A 505 -47.20 -7.25 -18.79
C ASP A 505 -48.17 -8.43 -18.82
N GLY A 506 -48.16 -9.23 -17.76
CA GLY A 506 -49.05 -10.36 -17.55
C GLY A 506 -48.91 -10.86 -16.11
N ASP A 507 -50.03 -11.16 -15.47
CA ASP A 507 -50.14 -11.73 -14.14
C ASP A 507 -49.59 -13.18 -14.14
N ASP A 508 -48.27 -13.33 -14.30
CA ASP A 508 -47.61 -14.63 -14.38
C ASP A 508 -47.59 -15.29 -13.00
N SER A 509 -48.27 -16.43 -12.91
CA SER A 509 -48.26 -17.28 -11.73
C SER A 509 -46.81 -17.56 -11.26
N PRO A 510 -46.53 -17.56 -9.93
CA PRO A 510 -45.19 -17.82 -9.40
C PRO A 510 -44.56 -19.12 -9.92
N ASP A 511 -45.37 -20.12 -10.28
CA ASP A 511 -44.88 -21.37 -10.87
C ASP A 511 -44.34 -21.22 -12.30
N LEU A 512 -44.88 -20.28 -13.08
CA LEU A 512 -44.33 -19.95 -14.40
C LEU A 512 -42.96 -19.29 -14.23
N LEU A 513 -42.82 -18.36 -13.28
CA LEU A 513 -41.54 -17.70 -13.01
C LEU A 513 -40.46 -18.68 -12.54
N LYS A 514 -40.79 -19.64 -11.66
CA LYS A 514 -39.86 -20.72 -11.28
C LYS A 514 -39.36 -21.51 -12.49
N ARG A 515 -40.27 -21.90 -13.40
CA ARG A 515 -39.91 -22.64 -14.61
C ARG A 515 -39.05 -21.82 -15.57
N HIS A 516 -39.23 -20.50 -15.64
CA HIS A 516 -38.35 -19.63 -16.43
C HIS A 516 -36.93 -19.61 -15.87
N VAL A 517 -36.78 -19.42 -14.56
CA VAL A 517 -35.46 -19.44 -13.89
C VAL A 517 -34.79 -20.81 -14.06
N MET A 518 -35.54 -21.91 -13.93
CA MET A 518 -35.00 -23.26 -14.13
C MET A 518 -34.56 -23.50 -15.58
N ARG A 519 -35.36 -23.03 -16.55
CA ARG A 519 -35.01 -23.11 -17.98
C ARG A 519 -33.77 -22.29 -18.29
N GLU A 520 -33.66 -21.08 -17.73
CA GLU A 520 -32.46 -20.25 -17.86
C GLU A 520 -31.23 -20.95 -17.28
N LEU A 521 -31.35 -21.53 -16.08
CA LEU A 521 -30.26 -22.27 -15.43
C LEU A 521 -29.75 -23.40 -16.32
N ILE A 522 -30.65 -24.23 -16.87
CA ILE A 522 -30.29 -25.35 -17.75
C ILE A 522 -29.73 -24.85 -19.08
N GLU A 523 -30.37 -23.89 -19.72
CA GLU A 523 -29.94 -23.43 -21.04
C GLU A 523 -28.56 -22.75 -20.98
N THR A 524 -28.36 -21.91 -19.96
CA THR A 524 -27.05 -21.30 -19.71
C THR A 524 -26.00 -22.31 -19.23
N GLU A 525 -26.41 -23.46 -18.67
CA GLU A 525 -25.51 -24.58 -18.37
C GLU A 525 -25.06 -25.29 -19.65
N ARG A 526 -25.97 -25.56 -20.58
CA ARG A 526 -25.63 -26.16 -21.88
C ARG A 526 -24.64 -25.28 -22.64
N ILE A 527 -24.95 -23.99 -22.74
CA ILE A 527 -24.06 -23.01 -23.38
C ILE A 527 -22.68 -23.03 -22.69
N TYR A 528 -22.64 -23.03 -21.35
CA TYR A 528 -21.38 -23.09 -20.62
C TYR A 528 -20.57 -24.36 -20.94
N VAL A 529 -21.22 -25.52 -20.93
CA VAL A 529 -20.59 -26.81 -21.26
C VAL A 529 -20.05 -26.82 -22.70
N ASP A 530 -20.83 -26.33 -23.66
CA ASP A 530 -20.44 -26.27 -25.07
C ASP A 530 -19.28 -25.31 -25.30
N GLU A 531 -19.29 -24.15 -24.63
CA GLU A 531 -18.21 -23.17 -24.71
C GLU A 531 -16.91 -23.71 -24.11
N LEU A 532 -16.97 -24.43 -22.98
CA LEU A 532 -15.80 -25.10 -22.42
C LEU A 532 -15.27 -26.18 -23.38
N LEU A 533 -16.16 -26.98 -23.99
CA LEU A 533 -15.76 -27.99 -24.96
C LEU A 533 -15.07 -27.38 -26.18
N SER A 534 -15.62 -26.29 -26.70
CA SER A 534 -15.04 -25.54 -27.83
C SER A 534 -13.61 -25.08 -27.51
N VAL A 535 -13.36 -24.59 -26.29
CA VAL A 535 -12.00 -24.22 -25.85
C VAL A 535 -11.07 -25.43 -25.78
N LEU A 536 -11.55 -26.53 -25.18
CA LEU A 536 -10.75 -27.73 -24.95
C LEU A 536 -10.36 -28.43 -26.25
N LEU A 537 -11.28 -28.51 -27.21
CA LEU A 537 -11.00 -29.11 -28.52
C LEU A 537 -10.29 -28.12 -29.43
N GLY A 538 -10.80 -26.90 -29.54
CA GLY A 538 -10.38 -25.93 -30.54
C GLY A 538 -9.11 -25.16 -30.21
N TYR A 539 -8.66 -25.15 -28.95
CA TYR A 539 -7.39 -24.55 -28.56
C TYR A 539 -6.48 -25.54 -27.84
N ARG A 540 -6.97 -26.15 -26.74
CA ARG A 540 -6.11 -26.99 -25.89
C ARG A 540 -5.62 -28.25 -26.61
N ALA A 541 -6.50 -28.96 -27.33
CA ALA A 541 -6.12 -30.13 -28.11
C ALA A 541 -5.33 -29.75 -29.37
N GLU A 542 -5.65 -28.61 -29.99
CA GLU A 542 -4.92 -28.08 -31.14
C GLU A 542 -3.44 -27.75 -30.82
N MET A 543 -3.07 -27.53 -29.55
CA MET A 543 -1.65 -27.38 -29.17
C MET A 543 -0.82 -28.65 -29.41
N ASP A 544 -1.47 -29.81 -29.44
CA ASP A 544 -0.86 -31.11 -29.73
C ASP A 544 -1.00 -31.49 -31.23
N ASN A 545 -1.63 -30.63 -32.05
CA ASN A 545 -1.81 -30.86 -33.48
C ASN A 545 -0.49 -30.69 -34.25
N PRO A 546 0.02 -31.73 -34.95
CA PRO A 546 1.26 -31.65 -35.71
C PRO A 546 1.27 -30.56 -36.79
N VAL A 547 0.10 -30.24 -37.36
CA VAL A 547 -0.06 -29.22 -38.41
C VAL A 547 0.17 -27.81 -37.85
N LEU A 548 -0.28 -27.55 -36.62
CA LEU A 548 -0.15 -26.24 -35.97
C LEU A 548 1.12 -26.10 -35.11
N SER A 549 1.89 -27.19 -34.96
CA SER A 549 3.13 -27.22 -34.18
C SER A 549 4.14 -26.14 -34.60
N GLY A 550 4.17 -25.76 -35.88
CA GLY A 550 5.05 -24.69 -36.39
C GLY A 550 4.65 -23.27 -35.95
N LEU A 551 3.39 -23.06 -35.57
CA LEU A 551 2.87 -21.78 -35.08
C LEU A 551 2.92 -21.64 -33.56
N LEU A 552 3.09 -22.77 -32.84
CA LEU A 552 3.04 -22.82 -31.37
C LEU A 552 4.45 -22.63 -30.74
N PRO A 553 4.69 -21.55 -29.99
CA PRO A 553 5.94 -21.36 -29.26
C PRO A 553 6.22 -22.51 -28.25
N PRO A 554 7.47 -22.99 -28.13
CA PRO A 554 7.81 -24.07 -27.21
C PRO A 554 7.44 -23.79 -25.74
N ILE A 555 7.55 -22.53 -25.32
CA ILE A 555 7.18 -22.07 -23.96
C ILE A 555 5.68 -22.33 -23.71
N LEU A 556 4.82 -21.98 -24.68
CA LEU A 556 3.38 -22.21 -24.56
C LEU A 556 3.06 -23.71 -24.53
N ARG A 557 3.72 -24.52 -25.37
CA ARG A 557 3.55 -25.98 -25.37
C ARG A 557 3.85 -26.58 -23.99
N SER A 558 4.95 -26.16 -23.36
CA SER A 558 5.33 -26.62 -22.02
C SER A 558 4.41 -26.11 -20.89
N LYS A 559 3.61 -25.07 -21.15
CA LYS A 559 2.72 -24.41 -20.18
C LYS A 559 1.23 -24.56 -20.52
N ARG A 560 0.86 -25.56 -21.33
CA ARG A 560 -0.55 -25.86 -21.67
C ARG A 560 -1.43 -25.95 -20.41
N ASP A 561 -1.03 -26.78 -19.45
CA ASP A 561 -1.83 -27.01 -18.24
C ASP A 561 -1.85 -25.79 -17.30
N LEU A 562 -0.89 -24.88 -17.42
CA LEU A 562 -0.95 -23.56 -16.76
C LEU A 562 -1.96 -22.63 -17.44
N LEU A 563 -2.01 -22.61 -18.78
CA LEU A 563 -2.90 -21.72 -19.53
C LEU A 563 -4.38 -22.09 -19.30
N PHE A 564 -4.71 -23.38 -19.36
CA PHE A 564 -6.10 -23.86 -19.22
C PHE A 564 -6.45 -24.29 -17.79
N GLY A 565 -5.48 -24.39 -16.88
CA GLY A 565 -5.69 -24.90 -15.53
C GLY A 565 -6.35 -26.28 -15.53
N ASN A 566 -7.26 -26.48 -14.59
CA ASN A 566 -8.11 -27.66 -14.50
C ASN A 566 -9.45 -27.55 -15.24
N MET A 567 -9.54 -26.74 -16.30
CA MET A 567 -10.74 -26.66 -17.14
C MET A 567 -11.27 -28.01 -17.65
N PRO A 568 -10.43 -29.03 -18.00
CA PRO A 568 -10.93 -30.35 -18.38
C PRO A 568 -11.73 -31.05 -17.26
N GLU A 569 -11.32 -30.89 -16.01
CA GLU A 569 -12.01 -31.49 -14.85
C GLU A 569 -13.35 -30.80 -14.62
N ILE A 570 -13.38 -29.47 -14.72
CA ILE A 570 -14.60 -28.66 -14.66
C ILE A 570 -15.58 -29.09 -15.76
N TYR A 571 -15.11 -29.15 -17.02
CA TYR A 571 -15.93 -29.59 -18.14
C TYR A 571 -16.51 -30.99 -17.90
N ASN A 572 -15.71 -31.96 -17.45
CA ASN A 572 -16.18 -33.32 -17.23
C ASN A 572 -17.26 -33.41 -16.16
N PHE A 573 -17.13 -32.67 -15.05
CA PHE A 573 -18.17 -32.63 -14.02
C PHE A 573 -19.46 -32.02 -14.56
N HIS A 574 -19.37 -30.86 -15.21
CA HIS A 574 -20.55 -30.15 -15.71
C HIS A 574 -21.26 -30.93 -16.83
N SER A 575 -20.53 -31.47 -17.80
CA SER A 575 -21.09 -32.21 -18.94
C SER A 575 -21.67 -33.58 -18.58
N ARG A 576 -21.04 -34.32 -17.66
CA ARG A 576 -21.41 -35.73 -17.38
C ARG A 576 -22.29 -35.91 -16.16
N VAL A 577 -22.32 -34.93 -15.25
CA VAL A 577 -23.01 -35.06 -13.98
C VAL A 577 -23.97 -33.89 -13.81
N PHE A 578 -23.46 -32.67 -13.68
CA PHE A 578 -24.27 -31.57 -13.18
C PHE A 578 -25.37 -31.12 -14.16
N LEU A 579 -25.08 -31.08 -15.46
CA LEU A 579 -26.10 -30.75 -16.47
C LEU A 579 -27.24 -31.78 -16.48
N GLN A 580 -26.94 -33.07 -16.31
CA GLN A 580 -27.95 -34.13 -16.27
C GLN A 580 -28.81 -34.03 -14.99
N ASP A 581 -28.17 -33.74 -13.84
CA ASP A 581 -28.87 -33.49 -12.58
C ASP A 581 -29.83 -32.29 -12.72
N LEU A 582 -29.39 -31.21 -13.37
CA LEU A 582 -30.22 -30.02 -13.62
C LEU A 582 -31.36 -30.30 -14.60
N GLU A 583 -31.12 -31.03 -15.69
CA GLU A 583 -32.16 -31.44 -16.63
C GLU A 583 -33.23 -32.31 -15.96
N GLY A 584 -32.84 -33.17 -15.01
CA GLY A 584 -33.75 -33.96 -14.19
C GLY A 584 -34.67 -33.13 -13.29
N CYS A 585 -34.28 -31.89 -12.96
CA CYS A 585 -35.08 -30.97 -12.14
C CYS A 585 -36.04 -30.10 -12.96
N LEU A 586 -36.10 -30.25 -14.29
CA LEU A 586 -36.90 -29.37 -15.16
C LEU A 586 -38.40 -29.35 -14.79
N GLU A 587 -38.96 -30.52 -14.49
CA GLU A 587 -40.37 -30.67 -14.14
C GLU A 587 -40.67 -30.40 -12.66
N ALA A 588 -39.64 -30.42 -11.80
CA ALA A 588 -39.74 -30.18 -10.35
C ALA A 588 -38.60 -29.25 -9.86
N PRO A 589 -38.67 -27.94 -10.16
CA PRO A 589 -37.60 -26.98 -9.86
C PRO A 589 -37.22 -26.90 -8.37
N GLU A 590 -38.14 -27.21 -7.47
CA GLU A 590 -37.94 -27.26 -6.02
C GLU A 590 -36.84 -28.25 -5.59
N THR A 591 -36.58 -29.29 -6.40
CA THR A 591 -35.55 -30.31 -6.10
C THR A 591 -34.13 -29.84 -6.40
N VAL A 592 -33.96 -28.74 -7.15
CA VAL A 592 -32.64 -28.27 -7.58
C VAL A 592 -31.73 -27.94 -6.40
N GLY A 593 -32.30 -27.48 -5.28
CA GLY A 593 -31.54 -27.22 -4.04
C GLY A 593 -30.81 -28.47 -3.54
N ALA A 594 -31.47 -29.62 -3.58
CA ALA A 594 -30.86 -30.89 -3.20
C ALA A 594 -29.72 -31.29 -4.16
N CYS A 595 -29.88 -31.06 -5.46
CA CYS A 595 -28.82 -31.32 -6.45
C CYS A 595 -27.55 -30.51 -6.17
N PHE A 596 -27.66 -29.22 -5.83
CA PHE A 596 -26.49 -28.42 -5.45
C PHE A 596 -25.84 -28.92 -4.15
N LEU A 597 -26.63 -29.31 -3.16
CA LEU A 597 -26.13 -29.81 -1.88
C LEU A 597 -25.42 -31.16 -2.01
N GLU A 598 -25.91 -32.05 -2.87
CA GLU A 598 -25.28 -33.34 -3.16
C GLU A 598 -23.92 -33.19 -3.86
N ARG A 599 -23.74 -32.11 -4.64
CA ARG A 599 -22.54 -31.87 -5.44
C ARG A 599 -21.58 -30.82 -4.85
N LYS A 600 -21.84 -30.31 -3.64
CA LYS A 600 -21.09 -29.17 -3.06
C LYS A 600 -19.57 -29.42 -2.97
N GLU A 601 -19.13 -30.65 -2.73
CA GLU A 601 -17.72 -31.04 -2.70
C GLU A 601 -17.09 -31.00 -4.09
N ASN A 602 -17.84 -31.35 -5.15
CA ASN A 602 -17.32 -31.32 -6.51
C ASN A 602 -17.00 -29.90 -6.97
N PHE A 603 -17.78 -28.90 -6.53
CA PHE A 603 -17.54 -27.49 -6.84
C PHE A 603 -16.22 -26.93 -6.25
N GLN A 604 -15.58 -27.64 -5.30
CA GLN A 604 -14.26 -27.22 -4.76
C GLN A 604 -13.17 -27.17 -5.84
N MET A 605 -13.34 -27.87 -6.97
CA MET A 605 -12.40 -27.79 -8.11
C MET A 605 -12.24 -26.36 -8.67
N TYR A 606 -13.23 -25.48 -8.45
CA TYR A 606 -13.14 -24.08 -8.86
C TYR A 606 -12.10 -23.28 -8.07
N GLU A 607 -11.77 -23.69 -6.83
CA GLU A 607 -10.71 -23.06 -6.04
C GLU A 607 -9.37 -23.13 -6.78
N TRP A 608 -9.01 -24.31 -7.27
CA TRP A 608 -7.81 -24.55 -8.07
C TRP A 608 -7.78 -23.71 -9.36
N TYR A 609 -8.90 -23.64 -10.06
CA TYR A 609 -9.00 -22.86 -11.29
C TYR A 609 -8.77 -21.37 -11.03
N CYS A 610 -9.45 -20.83 -10.02
CA CYS A 610 -9.35 -19.42 -9.64
C CYS A 610 -7.94 -19.06 -9.17
N GLN A 611 -7.30 -19.90 -8.34
CA GLN A 611 -5.90 -19.68 -7.92
C GLN A 611 -4.90 -19.74 -9.09
N ASN A 612 -5.22 -20.49 -10.14
CA ASN A 612 -4.41 -20.53 -11.35
C ASN A 612 -4.67 -19.34 -12.29
N LYS A 613 -5.89 -18.79 -12.30
CA LYS A 613 -6.33 -17.78 -13.27
C LYS A 613 -5.39 -16.58 -13.42
N PRO A 614 -4.84 -15.96 -12.36
CA PRO A 614 -3.88 -14.85 -12.51
C PRO A 614 -2.60 -15.23 -13.26
N ARG A 615 -2.13 -16.47 -13.08
CA ARG A 615 -0.93 -17.00 -13.77
C ARG A 615 -1.23 -17.32 -15.23
N SER A 616 -2.39 -17.92 -15.51
CA SER A 616 -2.90 -18.12 -16.87
C SER A 616 -3.03 -16.79 -17.62
N GLU A 617 -3.59 -15.77 -16.97
CA GLU A 617 -3.77 -14.43 -17.52
C GLU A 617 -2.43 -13.72 -17.78
N ALA A 618 -1.46 -13.83 -16.87
CA ALA A 618 -0.11 -13.30 -17.08
C ALA A 618 0.60 -13.98 -18.26
N LEU A 619 0.41 -15.29 -18.43
CA LEU A 619 0.92 -16.04 -19.59
C LEU A 619 0.21 -15.57 -20.87
N TRP A 620 -1.12 -15.43 -20.85
CA TRP A 620 -1.89 -14.95 -21.99
C TRP A 620 -1.41 -13.58 -22.48
N ARG A 621 -1.22 -12.60 -21.58
CA ARG A 621 -0.74 -11.26 -21.95
C ARG A 621 0.62 -11.25 -22.67
N GLN A 622 1.46 -12.25 -22.45
CA GLN A 622 2.76 -12.36 -23.13
C GLN A 622 2.65 -12.93 -24.55
N PHE A 623 1.56 -13.63 -24.86
CA PHE A 623 1.42 -14.42 -26.07
C PHE A 623 0.07 -14.23 -26.79
N SER A 624 -0.71 -13.21 -26.44
CA SER A 624 -2.05 -12.97 -27.00
C SER A 624 -2.03 -12.84 -28.53
N ASP A 625 -0.97 -12.23 -29.06
CA ASP A 625 -0.81 -11.94 -30.49
C ASP A 625 -0.16 -13.10 -31.26
N CYS A 626 -0.07 -14.28 -30.64
CA CYS A 626 0.51 -15.46 -31.27
C CYS A 626 -0.36 -15.97 -32.41
N ALA A 627 0.24 -16.20 -33.59
CA ALA A 627 -0.43 -16.72 -34.78
C ALA A 627 -1.21 -18.02 -34.54
N PHE A 628 -0.76 -18.88 -33.61
CA PHE A 628 -1.49 -20.08 -33.20
C PHE A 628 -2.90 -19.76 -32.69
N PHE A 629 -3.06 -18.75 -31.83
CA PHE A 629 -4.36 -18.40 -31.26
C PHE A 629 -5.28 -17.77 -32.30
N HIS A 630 -4.74 -16.96 -33.21
CA HIS A 630 -5.50 -16.42 -34.34
C HIS A 630 -6.04 -17.53 -35.26
N GLU A 631 -5.19 -18.48 -35.64
CA GLU A 631 -5.60 -19.62 -36.48
C GLU A 631 -6.71 -20.46 -35.81
N CYS A 632 -6.56 -20.75 -34.51
CA CYS A 632 -7.59 -21.46 -33.75
C CYS A 632 -8.90 -20.65 -33.66
N GLN A 633 -8.81 -19.34 -33.41
CA GLN A 633 -9.97 -18.46 -33.32
C GLN A 633 -10.73 -18.38 -34.65
N THR A 634 -10.01 -18.29 -35.78
CA THR A 634 -10.61 -18.29 -37.12
C THR A 634 -11.28 -19.63 -37.43
N LYS A 635 -10.63 -20.76 -37.13
CA LYS A 635 -11.22 -22.11 -37.32
C LYS A 635 -12.51 -22.32 -36.54
N LEU A 636 -12.62 -21.73 -35.36
CA LEU A 636 -13.80 -21.83 -34.48
C LEU A 636 -14.85 -20.74 -34.74
N GLU A 637 -14.57 -19.79 -35.63
CA GLU A 637 -15.42 -18.62 -35.90
C GLU A 637 -15.76 -17.82 -34.62
N HIS A 638 -14.83 -17.80 -33.65
CA HIS A 638 -15.01 -17.15 -32.37
C HIS A 638 -14.89 -15.62 -32.49
N LYS A 639 -15.94 -14.91 -32.06
CA LYS A 639 -15.99 -13.44 -32.06
C LYS A 639 -15.13 -12.80 -30.96
N LEU A 640 -14.86 -13.52 -29.88
CA LEU A 640 -14.07 -13.06 -28.74
C LEU A 640 -12.72 -13.79 -28.68
N GLY A 641 -11.73 -13.16 -28.06
CA GLY A 641 -10.42 -13.78 -27.79
C GLY A 641 -10.52 -14.92 -26.77
N LEU A 642 -9.52 -15.82 -26.76
CA LEU A 642 -9.48 -16.98 -25.87
C LEU A 642 -9.58 -16.59 -24.38
N ASP A 643 -9.01 -15.45 -23.99
CA ASP A 643 -9.09 -14.91 -22.62
C ASP A 643 -10.52 -14.75 -22.11
N SER A 644 -11.44 -14.33 -22.98
CA SER A 644 -12.86 -14.20 -22.64
C SER A 644 -13.47 -15.55 -22.29
N TYR A 645 -13.06 -16.62 -22.99
CA TYR A 645 -13.51 -17.98 -22.70
C TYR A 645 -12.82 -18.58 -21.46
N LEU A 646 -11.55 -18.25 -21.22
CA LEU A 646 -10.83 -18.63 -19.99
C LEU A 646 -11.44 -18.00 -18.73
N LEU A 647 -12.25 -16.94 -18.85
CA LEU A 647 -12.95 -16.32 -17.73
C LEU A 647 -14.29 -17.00 -17.39
N LYS A 648 -14.83 -17.83 -18.29
CA LYS A 648 -16.16 -18.45 -18.15
C LYS A 648 -16.34 -19.25 -16.86
N PRO A 649 -15.37 -20.08 -16.39
CA PRO A 649 -15.56 -20.79 -15.12
C PRO A 649 -15.72 -19.85 -13.92
N VAL A 650 -14.94 -18.77 -13.85
CA VAL A 650 -15.08 -17.77 -12.78
C VAL A 650 -16.46 -17.11 -12.84
N GLN A 651 -16.90 -16.74 -14.04
CA GLN A 651 -18.22 -16.13 -14.26
C GLN A 651 -19.34 -17.10 -13.87
N ARG A 652 -19.31 -18.35 -14.34
CA ARG A 652 -20.35 -19.35 -14.08
C ARG A 652 -20.53 -19.60 -12.58
N LEU A 653 -19.41 -19.76 -11.85
CA LEU A 653 -19.44 -19.96 -10.40
C LEU A 653 -20.21 -18.83 -9.68
N THR A 654 -19.99 -17.58 -10.07
CA THR A 654 -20.67 -16.41 -9.48
C THR A 654 -22.14 -16.28 -9.84
N LYS A 655 -22.59 -16.93 -10.91
CA LYS A 655 -24.00 -16.88 -11.38
C LYS A 655 -24.91 -17.84 -10.63
N TYR A 656 -24.41 -18.97 -10.14
CA TYR A 656 -25.24 -19.96 -9.44
C TYR A 656 -25.98 -19.36 -8.22
N GLN A 657 -25.30 -18.56 -7.39
CA GLN A 657 -25.97 -17.94 -6.24
C GLN A 657 -27.05 -16.92 -6.66
N LEU A 658 -26.91 -16.25 -7.82
CA LEU A 658 -27.94 -15.34 -8.33
C LEU A 658 -29.19 -16.13 -8.75
N LEU A 659 -28.99 -17.20 -9.52
CA LEU A 659 -30.07 -18.05 -10.03
C LEU A 659 -30.81 -18.77 -8.88
N LEU A 660 -30.07 -19.29 -7.89
CA LEU A 660 -30.66 -19.90 -6.70
C LEU A 660 -31.45 -18.89 -5.86
N LYS A 661 -30.92 -17.67 -5.70
CA LYS A 661 -31.61 -16.59 -4.98
C LYS A 661 -32.88 -16.14 -5.71
N GLU A 662 -32.84 -16.08 -7.03
CA GLU A 662 -34.00 -15.74 -7.85
C GLU A 662 -35.06 -16.84 -7.79
N LEU A 663 -34.67 -18.11 -7.85
CA LEU A 663 -35.60 -19.23 -7.68
C LEU A 663 -36.23 -19.26 -6.28
N LEU A 664 -35.45 -18.94 -5.25
CA LEU A 664 -35.92 -18.86 -3.86
C LEU A 664 -36.96 -17.75 -3.67
N LYS A 665 -36.78 -16.60 -4.33
CA LYS A 665 -37.73 -15.49 -4.31
C LYS A 665 -39.13 -15.91 -4.77
N TYR A 666 -39.22 -16.81 -5.74
CA TYR A 666 -40.49 -17.31 -6.28
C TYR A 666 -41.00 -18.60 -5.60
N SER A 667 -40.28 -19.11 -4.59
CA SER A 667 -40.58 -20.34 -3.88
C SER A 667 -40.79 -20.15 -2.36
N PRO A 668 -41.66 -19.18 -1.93
CA PRO A 668 -41.96 -19.02 -0.51
C PRO A 668 -42.81 -20.21 0.00
N ASP A 669 -42.41 -20.77 1.14
CA ASP A 669 -43.17 -21.78 1.91
C ASP A 669 -43.58 -23.06 1.15
N CYS A 670 -42.76 -23.53 0.20
CA CYS A 670 -42.95 -24.81 -0.50
C CYS A 670 -42.01 -25.90 0.01
N GLU A 671 -42.34 -27.17 -0.29
CA GLU A 671 -41.42 -28.30 -0.10
C GLU A 671 -40.16 -28.04 -0.93
N GLY A 672 -38.96 -28.18 -0.35
CA GLY A 672 -37.68 -27.84 -1.01
C GLY A 672 -37.11 -26.44 -0.73
N THR A 673 -37.86 -25.52 -0.10
CA THR A 673 -37.36 -24.17 0.22
C THR A 673 -36.15 -24.20 1.16
N SER A 674 -36.10 -25.15 2.11
CA SER A 674 -34.96 -25.27 3.04
C SER A 674 -33.69 -25.74 2.35
N GLU A 675 -33.82 -26.70 1.43
CA GLU A 675 -32.74 -27.23 0.62
C GLU A 675 -32.22 -26.16 -0.33
N LEU A 676 -33.10 -25.37 -0.94
CA LEU A 676 -32.74 -24.28 -1.83
C LEU A 676 -31.99 -23.15 -1.08
N GLN A 677 -32.44 -22.81 0.13
CA GLN A 677 -31.71 -21.88 1.00
C GLN A 677 -30.35 -22.45 1.42
N GLY A 678 -30.27 -23.76 1.73
CA GLY A 678 -29.02 -24.45 2.03
C GLY A 678 -28.04 -24.41 0.86
N ALA A 679 -28.51 -24.65 -0.37
CA ALA A 679 -27.73 -24.57 -1.59
C ALA A 679 -27.19 -23.16 -1.85
N LEU A 680 -28.03 -22.13 -1.67
CA LEU A 680 -27.61 -20.74 -1.79
C LEU A 680 -26.48 -20.41 -0.81
N THR A 681 -26.63 -20.80 0.46
CA THR A 681 -25.59 -20.62 1.47
C THR A 681 -24.31 -21.36 1.08
N ALA A 682 -24.39 -22.61 0.64
CA ALA A 682 -23.24 -23.40 0.23
C ALA A 682 -22.46 -22.76 -0.93
N MET A 683 -23.16 -22.20 -1.93
CA MET A 683 -22.51 -21.51 -3.05
C MET A 683 -21.90 -20.17 -2.65
N LEU A 684 -22.53 -19.43 -1.71
CA LEU A 684 -21.95 -18.20 -1.15
C LEU A 684 -20.70 -18.49 -0.31
N ASP A 685 -20.73 -19.54 0.49
CA ASP A 685 -19.58 -20.00 1.30
C ASP A 685 -18.42 -20.45 0.40
N LEU A 686 -18.72 -21.16 -0.69
CA LEU A 686 -17.71 -21.50 -1.68
C LEU A 686 -17.10 -20.27 -2.33
N LEU A 687 -17.90 -19.28 -2.77
CA LEU A 687 -17.38 -18.03 -3.35
C LEU A 687 -16.48 -17.29 -2.36
N LYS A 688 -16.89 -17.22 -1.08
CA LYS A 688 -16.07 -16.64 -0.01
C LYS A 688 -14.76 -17.41 0.16
N SER A 689 -14.82 -18.74 0.24
CA SER A 689 -13.65 -19.60 0.41
C SER A 689 -12.67 -19.47 -0.76
N VAL A 690 -13.17 -19.49 -2.01
CA VAL A 690 -12.35 -19.27 -3.21
C VAL A 690 -11.70 -17.90 -3.15
N ASN A 691 -12.46 -16.85 -2.84
CA ASN A 691 -11.92 -15.49 -2.71
C ASN A 691 -10.85 -15.38 -1.61
N ASP A 692 -11.06 -15.99 -0.46
CA ASP A 692 -10.08 -16.00 0.63
C ASP A 692 -8.81 -16.77 0.24
N SER A 693 -8.96 -17.88 -0.49
CA SER A 693 -7.83 -18.65 -1.04
C SER A 693 -7.00 -17.85 -2.07
N MET A 694 -7.59 -16.86 -2.75
CA MET A 694 -6.84 -15.97 -3.65
C MET A 694 -5.81 -15.10 -2.91
N HIS A 695 -5.93 -14.92 -1.60
CA HIS A 695 -4.91 -14.20 -0.82
C HIS A 695 -3.75 -15.12 -0.39
N GLN A 696 -3.98 -16.44 -0.34
CA GLN A 696 -2.96 -17.43 0.02
C GLN A 696 -1.80 -17.49 -0.98
N ILE A 697 -2.09 -17.36 -2.29
CA ILE A 697 -1.05 -17.38 -3.34
C ILE A 697 -0.04 -16.23 -3.19
N SER A 698 -0.40 -15.19 -2.43
CA SER A 698 0.45 -14.03 -2.16
C SER A 698 1.27 -14.15 -0.86
N ILE A 699 1.17 -15.29 -0.15
CA ILE A 699 1.99 -15.56 1.04
C ILE A 699 3.40 -15.97 0.61
N THR A 700 4.41 -15.29 1.16
CA THR A 700 5.82 -15.53 0.87
C THR A 700 6.61 -15.86 2.14
N GLY A 701 7.63 -16.71 2.01
CA GLY A 701 8.55 -17.05 3.11
C GLY A 701 8.02 -18.06 4.13
N TYR A 702 6.93 -18.78 3.81
CA TYR A 702 6.50 -19.95 4.60
C TYR A 702 7.31 -21.18 4.19
N GLU A 703 7.99 -21.81 5.14
CA GLU A 703 8.77 -23.04 4.93
C GLU A 703 7.87 -24.26 5.17
N GLY A 704 7.16 -24.69 4.13
CA GLY A 704 6.27 -25.85 4.16
C GLY A 704 5.22 -25.80 3.06
N ASP A 705 4.39 -26.84 2.97
CA ASP A 705 3.22 -26.84 2.09
C ASP A 705 2.04 -26.16 2.79
N ILE A 706 1.65 -24.98 2.30
CA ILE A 706 0.51 -24.22 2.83
C ILE A 706 -0.79 -25.02 2.64
N CYS A 707 -0.91 -25.82 1.57
CA CYS A 707 -2.10 -26.63 1.31
C CYS A 707 -2.32 -27.69 2.40
N ALA A 708 -1.24 -28.14 3.06
CA ALA A 708 -1.33 -29.11 4.16
C ALA A 708 -2.02 -28.55 5.41
N LEU A 709 -2.10 -27.22 5.56
CA LEU A 709 -2.76 -26.54 6.67
C LEU A 709 -4.30 -26.65 6.64
N GLY A 710 -4.86 -27.12 5.52
CA GLY A 710 -6.30 -27.21 5.29
C GLY A 710 -6.86 -25.98 4.61
N ARG A 711 -8.19 -25.81 4.65
CA ARG A 711 -8.86 -24.67 4.03
C ARG A 711 -8.64 -23.38 4.83
N VAL A 712 -8.60 -22.24 4.13
CA VAL A 712 -8.64 -20.91 4.75
C VAL A 712 -10.08 -20.64 5.21
N LEU A 713 -10.25 -20.45 6.52
CA LEU A 713 -11.54 -20.16 7.15
C LEU A 713 -11.79 -18.66 7.27
N MET A 714 -10.72 -17.88 7.45
CA MET A 714 -10.78 -16.42 7.54
C MET A 714 -9.42 -15.81 7.22
N GLN A 715 -9.41 -14.62 6.61
CA GLN A 715 -8.26 -13.74 6.61
C GLN A 715 -8.64 -12.30 6.98
N GLY A 716 -7.67 -11.53 7.48
CA GLY A 716 -7.90 -10.14 7.82
C GLY A 716 -6.67 -9.41 8.34
N SER A 717 -6.69 -8.08 8.28
CA SER A 717 -5.63 -7.22 8.82
C SER A 717 -6.01 -6.68 10.20
N PHE A 718 -5.11 -6.84 11.17
CA PHE A 718 -5.34 -6.50 12.56
C PHE A 718 -4.16 -5.73 13.18
N SER A 719 -4.48 -4.90 14.17
CA SER A 719 -3.51 -4.29 15.10
C SER A 719 -3.24 -5.29 16.22
N VAL A 720 -1.99 -5.69 16.41
CA VAL A 720 -1.60 -6.78 17.33
C VAL A 720 -0.53 -6.34 18.31
N TRP A 721 -0.76 -6.59 19.59
CA TRP A 721 0.25 -6.51 20.67
C TRP A 721 0.63 -7.92 21.11
N ILE A 722 1.89 -8.13 21.48
CA ILE A 722 2.40 -9.43 21.96
C ILE A 722 2.79 -9.27 23.42
N SER A 723 2.41 -10.23 24.26
CA SER A 723 2.72 -10.31 25.68
C SER A 723 3.19 -11.73 26.03
N HIS A 724 4.39 -11.87 26.57
CA HIS A 724 4.94 -13.17 27.00
C HIS A 724 4.84 -13.35 28.53
N LYS A 725 4.39 -14.53 29.00
CA LYS A 725 4.17 -14.78 30.44
C LYS A 725 5.42 -15.12 31.26
N ARG A 726 6.54 -15.52 30.64
CA ARG A 726 7.76 -15.95 31.36
C ARG A 726 8.97 -15.08 31.01
N GLY A 727 9.31 -14.18 31.93
CA GLY A 727 10.56 -13.43 31.96
C GLY A 727 10.45 -12.13 32.78
N PRO A 728 11.58 -11.50 33.18
CA PRO A 728 11.62 -10.15 33.78
C PRO A 728 11.05 -9.06 32.85
N THR A 729 10.61 -9.46 31.66
CA THR A 729 10.22 -8.70 30.49
C THR A 729 8.74 -8.31 30.42
N ARG A 730 7.90 -8.62 31.42
CA ARG A 730 6.48 -8.19 31.42
C ARG A 730 6.30 -6.69 31.21
N MET A 731 7.20 -5.85 31.73
CA MET A 731 7.07 -4.39 31.60
C MET A 731 7.73 -3.78 30.37
N LYS A 732 8.77 -4.42 29.81
CA LYS A 732 9.39 -3.94 28.55
C LYS A 732 8.42 -4.03 27.35
N GLU A 733 7.40 -4.88 27.43
CA GLU A 733 6.40 -5.03 26.37
C GLU A 733 5.13 -4.18 26.58
N LEU A 734 4.76 -3.80 27.81
CA LEU A 734 3.78 -2.72 28.03
C LEU A 734 4.26 -1.37 27.45
N ALA A 735 5.58 -1.19 27.34
CA ALA A 735 6.22 -0.04 26.72
C ALA A 735 6.26 -0.10 25.17
N ARG A 736 5.72 -1.15 24.51
CA ARG A 736 5.45 -1.08 23.06
C ARG A 736 4.18 -0.26 22.83
N PHE A 737 4.37 1.06 22.79
CA PHE A 737 3.33 2.06 22.55
C PHE A 737 2.62 1.92 21.19
N LYS A 738 3.23 1.20 20.24
CA LYS A 738 2.70 1.04 18.88
C LYS A 738 2.29 -0.41 18.59
N PRO A 739 1.02 -0.67 18.22
CA PRO A 739 0.61 -1.99 17.74
C PRO A 739 1.36 -2.37 16.47
N MET A 740 1.62 -3.66 16.31
CA MET A 740 2.13 -4.20 15.05
C MET A 740 0.96 -4.47 14.10
N GLN A 741 1.08 -4.04 12.85
CA GLN A 741 0.14 -4.47 11.80
C GLN A 741 0.48 -5.91 11.39
N ARG A 742 -0.52 -6.79 11.47
CA ARG A 742 -0.42 -8.19 11.03
C ARG A 742 -1.64 -8.57 10.22
N HIS A 743 -1.42 -9.40 9.22
CA HIS A 743 -2.47 -10.04 8.45
C HIS A 743 -2.57 -11.49 8.90
N PHE A 744 -3.73 -11.91 9.38
CA PHE A 744 -3.95 -13.26 9.86
C PHE A 744 -4.57 -14.09 8.74
N PHE A 745 -4.09 -15.33 8.59
CA PHE A 745 -4.74 -16.36 7.79
C PHE A 745 -5.06 -17.51 8.73
N LEU A 746 -6.35 -17.71 9.02
CA LEU A 746 -6.84 -18.79 9.85
C LEU A 746 -7.15 -19.99 8.94
N TYR A 747 -6.37 -21.04 9.09
CA TYR A 747 -6.56 -22.34 8.48
C TYR A 747 -7.21 -23.31 9.46
N GLU A 748 -7.79 -24.39 8.94
CA GLU A 748 -8.33 -25.50 9.75
C GLU A 748 -7.32 -26.04 10.78
N LYS A 749 -6.03 -26.10 10.43
CA LYS A 749 -4.98 -26.68 11.31
C LYS A 749 -4.01 -25.65 11.90
N ALA A 750 -4.00 -24.41 11.42
CA ALA A 750 -3.06 -23.39 11.89
C ALA A 750 -3.56 -21.95 11.72
N LEU A 751 -3.07 -21.04 12.55
CA LEU A 751 -3.19 -19.59 12.36
C LEU A 751 -1.84 -19.03 11.90
N LEU A 752 -1.76 -18.53 10.67
CA LEU A 752 -0.57 -17.85 10.14
C LEU A 752 -0.66 -16.35 10.39
N LEU A 753 0.40 -15.79 10.96
CA LEU A 753 0.59 -14.36 11.12
C LEU A 753 1.58 -13.87 10.06
N CYS A 754 1.11 -12.97 9.19
CA CYS A 754 1.90 -12.39 8.13
C CYS A 754 2.03 -10.86 8.31
N LYS A 755 3.04 -10.27 7.67
CA LYS A 755 3.18 -8.82 7.49
C LYS A 755 2.79 -8.48 6.06
N ARG A 756 1.72 -7.71 5.88
CA ARG A 756 1.34 -7.17 4.57
C ARG A 756 2.45 -6.25 4.05
N ARG A 757 2.82 -6.43 2.78
CA ARG A 757 3.75 -5.63 2.01
C ARG A 757 2.99 -5.01 0.85
N GLU A 758 3.33 -3.77 0.55
CA GLU A 758 2.97 -3.12 -0.71
C GLU A 758 4.25 -3.06 -1.52
N GLU A 759 4.26 -3.71 -2.69
CA GLU A 759 5.40 -3.63 -3.61
C GLU A 759 5.31 -2.32 -4.39
N HIS A 760 6.31 -1.46 -4.22
CA HIS A 760 6.52 -0.27 -5.06
C HIS A 760 7.34 -0.65 -6.30
N GLY A 761 6.76 -1.46 -7.19
CA GLY A 761 7.36 -1.83 -8.47
C GLY A 761 6.70 -1.11 -9.66
N GLU A 762 7.48 -0.84 -10.71
CA GLU A 762 6.98 -0.33 -12.00
C GLU A 762 6.16 -1.41 -12.72
N GLY A 763 4.85 -1.45 -12.45
CA GLY A 763 3.92 -2.36 -13.11
C GLY A 763 2.49 -2.19 -12.61
N ASN A 764 1.51 -2.29 -13.50
CA ASN A 764 0.09 -1.98 -13.23
C ASN A 764 -0.64 -2.98 -12.31
N ASN A 765 0.03 -3.98 -11.73
CA ASN A 765 -0.58 -5.02 -10.88
C ASN A 765 -0.18 -4.87 -9.41
N LYS A 766 -0.87 -3.94 -8.72
CA LYS A 766 -0.76 -3.70 -7.27
C LYS A 766 -1.40 -4.83 -6.44
N THR A 767 -0.92 -6.06 -6.55
CA THR A 767 -1.39 -7.15 -5.67
C THR A 767 -0.60 -7.12 -4.34
N PRO A 768 -1.27 -7.07 -3.17
CA PRO A 768 -0.58 -7.06 -1.90
C PRO A 768 0.10 -8.41 -1.66
N SER A 769 1.37 -8.39 -1.23
CA SER A 769 2.10 -9.60 -0.83
C SER A 769 2.16 -9.73 0.70
N TYR A 770 2.17 -10.95 1.21
CA TYR A 770 2.09 -11.24 2.65
C TYR A 770 3.35 -11.99 3.09
N SER A 771 4.26 -11.32 3.78
CA SER A 771 5.46 -11.97 4.29
C SER A 771 5.15 -12.75 5.58
N PHE A 772 5.37 -14.06 5.57
CA PHE A 772 5.23 -14.91 6.75
C PHE A 772 6.05 -14.38 7.95
N LYS A 773 5.48 -14.52 9.16
CA LYS A 773 6.12 -14.15 10.43
C LYS A 773 6.03 -15.25 11.47
N HIS A 774 4.86 -15.87 11.61
CA HIS A 774 4.65 -16.85 12.66
C HIS A 774 3.50 -17.81 12.32
N CYS A 775 3.54 -19.02 12.86
CA CYS A 775 2.52 -20.06 12.66
C CYS A 775 2.14 -20.64 14.01
N LEU A 776 0.86 -20.56 14.37
CA LEU A 776 0.31 -21.12 15.60
C LEU A 776 -0.51 -22.36 15.24
N LYS A 777 -0.16 -23.54 15.75
CA LYS A 777 -0.95 -24.76 15.52
C LYS A 777 -2.25 -24.68 16.29
N MET A 778 -3.38 -24.96 15.63
CA MET A 778 -4.70 -24.84 16.25
C MET A 778 -4.86 -25.72 17.50
N THR A 779 -4.15 -26.85 17.56
CA THR A 779 -4.13 -27.76 18.72
C THR A 779 -3.64 -27.14 20.03
N ALA A 780 -2.99 -25.97 19.99
CA ALA A 780 -2.46 -25.31 21.18
C ALA A 780 -2.85 -23.82 21.24
N VAL A 781 -3.76 -23.38 20.38
CA VAL A 781 -4.32 -22.02 20.38
C VAL A 781 -5.55 -22.00 21.29
N GLY A 782 -5.67 -20.96 22.09
CA GLY A 782 -6.91 -20.61 22.76
C GLY A 782 -7.20 -19.12 22.65
N ILE A 783 -8.40 -18.72 23.09
CA ILE A 783 -8.93 -17.38 22.87
C ILE A 783 -9.49 -16.76 24.17
N THR A 784 -9.48 -15.44 24.29
CA THR A 784 -10.20 -14.68 25.33
C THR A 784 -11.10 -13.66 24.64
N GLU A 785 -12.41 -13.76 24.84
CA GLU A 785 -13.44 -12.88 24.23
C GLU A 785 -13.25 -11.41 24.57
N ASN A 786 -13.15 -11.13 25.86
CA ASN A 786 -13.30 -9.79 26.38
C ASN A 786 -12.01 -9.35 27.07
N VAL A 787 -11.34 -8.36 26.48
CA VAL A 787 -10.26 -7.63 27.14
C VAL A 787 -10.90 -6.49 27.95
N LYS A 788 -10.63 -6.45 29.26
CA LYS A 788 -11.15 -5.38 30.14
C LYS A 788 -10.74 -4.01 29.61
N GLY A 789 -11.71 -3.17 29.29
CA GLY A 789 -11.51 -1.78 28.86
C GLY A 789 -11.68 -1.51 27.36
N ASP A 790 -11.81 -2.53 26.50
CA ASP A 790 -12.00 -2.33 25.06
C ASP A 790 -12.75 -3.49 24.40
N VAL A 791 -14.01 -3.27 24.02
CA VAL A 791 -14.89 -4.27 23.38
C VAL A 791 -14.46 -4.65 21.97
N LYS A 792 -13.52 -3.92 21.36
CA LYS A 792 -12.96 -4.23 20.03
C LYS A 792 -11.69 -5.09 20.12
N LYS A 793 -11.30 -5.53 21.31
CA LYS A 793 -10.11 -6.34 21.54
C LYS A 793 -10.45 -7.73 22.07
N PHE A 794 -9.79 -8.73 21.49
CA PHE A 794 -9.79 -10.11 21.96
C PHE A 794 -8.34 -10.59 22.09
N GLU A 795 -8.12 -11.69 22.81
CA GLU A 795 -6.78 -12.28 22.93
C GLU A 795 -6.74 -13.62 22.21
N VAL A 796 -5.70 -13.85 21.41
CA VAL A 796 -5.31 -15.19 20.96
C VAL A 796 -4.09 -15.59 21.78
N TRP A 797 -4.14 -16.72 22.47
CA TRP A 797 -3.03 -17.19 23.28
C TRP A 797 -2.59 -18.58 22.85
N TYR A 798 -1.32 -18.88 23.05
CA TYR A 798 -0.71 -20.13 22.61
C TYR A 798 -0.02 -20.85 23.78
N SER A 799 -0.07 -22.19 23.77
CA SER A 799 0.63 -23.07 24.72
C SER A 799 0.41 -22.67 26.19
N GLY A 800 -0.85 -22.64 26.65
CA GLY A 800 -1.17 -22.29 28.04
C GLY A 800 -0.92 -20.81 28.40
N ARG A 801 -1.07 -19.90 27.42
CA ARG A 801 -0.81 -18.45 27.54
C ARG A 801 0.67 -18.11 27.74
N GLU A 802 1.60 -18.94 27.26
CA GLU A 802 3.02 -18.57 27.19
C GLU A 802 3.23 -17.38 26.24
N GLU A 803 2.48 -17.36 25.14
CA GLU A 803 2.38 -16.24 24.21
C GLU A 803 0.93 -15.75 24.18
N VAL A 804 0.73 -14.43 24.28
CA VAL A 804 -0.59 -13.80 24.20
C VAL A 804 -0.54 -12.66 23.17
N TYR A 805 -1.38 -12.78 22.15
CA TYR A 805 -1.59 -11.79 21.11
C TYR A 805 -2.89 -11.05 21.41
N VAL A 806 -2.80 -9.78 21.82
CA VAL A 806 -3.98 -8.92 21.93
C VAL A 806 -4.28 -8.39 20.54
N VAL A 807 -5.45 -8.71 20.01
CA VAL A 807 -5.86 -8.40 18.63
C VAL A 807 -7.01 -7.41 18.68
N GLN A 808 -6.85 -6.27 18.01
CA GLN A 808 -7.90 -5.28 17.86
C GLN A 808 -8.50 -5.37 16.46
N VAL A 809 -9.83 -5.43 16.40
CA VAL A 809 -10.61 -5.41 15.17
C VAL A 809 -11.02 -4.00 14.76
N ARG A 810 -11.27 -3.79 13.46
CA ARG A 810 -11.80 -2.52 12.96
C ARG A 810 -13.30 -2.32 13.25
N CYS A 811 -14.09 -3.41 13.29
CA CYS A 811 -15.54 -3.37 13.51
C CYS A 811 -16.01 -4.49 14.44
N LEU A 812 -16.99 -4.21 15.31
CA LEU A 812 -17.55 -5.16 16.27
C LEU A 812 -18.24 -6.36 15.62
N ARG A 813 -18.74 -6.24 14.39
CA ARG A 813 -19.33 -7.37 13.64
C ARG A 813 -18.33 -8.53 13.45
N THR A 814 -17.04 -8.21 13.31
CA THR A 814 -15.96 -9.19 13.17
C THR A 814 -15.72 -10.00 14.46
N VAL A 815 -16.00 -9.41 15.64
CA VAL A 815 -15.83 -10.07 16.94
C VAL A 815 -17.10 -10.81 17.38
N GLY A 816 -18.29 -10.45 16.89
CA GLY A 816 -19.55 -10.96 17.43
C GLY A 816 -20.07 -12.27 16.84
N GLY A 817 -19.54 -12.75 15.71
CA GLY A 817 -20.09 -13.93 15.04
C GLY A 817 -19.06 -14.76 14.26
N ASP A 818 -18.33 -14.13 13.33
CA ASP A 818 -17.48 -14.87 12.39
C ASP A 818 -16.26 -15.53 13.05
N ILE A 819 -15.55 -14.82 13.94
CA ILE A 819 -14.38 -15.37 14.63
C ILE A 819 -14.80 -16.48 15.61
N TRP A 820 -15.89 -16.30 16.36
CA TRP A 820 -16.29 -17.23 17.43
C TRP A 820 -16.98 -18.50 16.94
N LEU A 821 -17.69 -18.44 15.81
CA LEU A 821 -18.27 -19.63 15.18
C LEU A 821 -17.17 -20.58 14.65
N ILE A 822 -16.02 -20.04 14.25
CA ILE A 822 -14.91 -20.84 13.68
C ILE A 822 -14.10 -21.56 14.76
N PHE A 823 -13.87 -20.95 15.93
CA PHE A 823 -13.14 -21.58 17.04
C PHE A 823 -14.02 -22.50 17.91
N ARG A 824 -15.32 -22.63 17.60
CA ARG A 824 -16.26 -23.56 18.28
C ARG A 824 -16.25 -24.99 17.73
N PHE A 825 -15.42 -25.30 16.72
CA PHE A 825 -15.18 -26.67 16.28
C PHE A 825 -14.15 -27.34 17.22
N GLU A 826 -14.59 -27.70 18.42
CA GLU A 826 -14.10 -28.87 19.18
C GLU A 826 -15.18 -29.95 19.18
#